data_AF-D3Q4V7-F1
#
_entry.id   AF-D3Q4V7-F1
#
_cell.length_a   1.000
_cell.length_b   1.000
_cell.length_c   1.000
_cell.angle_alpha   90.00
_cell.angle_beta   90.00
_cell.angle_gamma   90.00
#
_symmetry.space_group_name_H-M   'P 1'
#
loop_
_entity.id
_entity.type
_entity.pdbx_description
1 polymer ?
#
loop_
_entity_poly.entity_id
_entity_poly.type
_entity_poly.pdbx_seq_one_letter_code
_entity_poly.pdbx_strand_id
1 'polypeptide(L)'
;MDNLSWRPAPGSANPLGATANQVVEAVSHGRRGGLFPPVAAEVGTHVSQVRRLSGEADATVLAAALSAPAFAPLVDALDAATRWCERAGARNADVIDPEVLSLDNDGLFGAVFTELFTVCAADRLPDLDAFCRRRIADWLTHLDVFLARLCTEWRGDLDRYFGASGRIVELTAHGDETHNAGRRVLRLVSADGTAVAYKARPACGEALFLTADTGGEVPDSVFALLNRLTNRPEIELPTLRCQRRGEGVDSRLWQEWIEAAPRRPIHREHGLTVSGPVVAESDCPELWSRAGALVAAAMAFGIADLIDGNLLAGRRAGETGTRHYIVDVEVFGRPVDHLFQTGLTAESGPHHHVGFENRPRLCGVDALPVCFRQTDEGLELVRSRRSWARSVTDTVVSDAAGRFGYGPYLPHFVRGAFDLWAVLCRDRDEIGAFAREHRDGVFARVLPRDTGDYYTTLADRLLANAPLPSDLAESERGQLDAGDVPYYFAAIGDDRMSTIDGPVDDPKLTDDQLATEWPPVADWDLGGLGMTLRGALDYAATPALPRAAGVRVGASEVAVDWPEFDARLIYSWDAETNRVKVAELTEPEPLDEIAERLCRIDDADAVLRSSWVDGGRSDTELEAQLSELGAEAIAWLETVVDEHGWPTAEMVGTEAAAGAVRLLQHVDGALEFRRRCLRELEAAALDGRAELPDVAYVTDSLCLAEGVPQRYGTKFERRDGELVPCPLADPEGVDAARAAMGLSSLDEYTRRIRDRFDPATPTRQPQ
;
A
#
# COMPACT_ATOMS: atom_id res chain seq x y z
N MET A 1 -2.15 30.67 -0.64
CA MET A 1 -1.38 31.70 0.10
C MET A 1 -0.02 31.10 0.32
N ASP A 2 0.99 31.70 -0.29
CA ASP A 2 2.22 31.03 -0.68
C ASP A 2 3.42 31.60 0.06
N ASN A 3 4.41 30.70 0.24
CA ASN A 3 5.84 30.99 0.37
C ASN A 3 6.35 31.36 1.76
N LEU A 4 6.49 30.36 2.64
CA LEU A 4 7.66 30.39 3.52
C LEU A 4 8.90 30.44 2.61
N SER A 5 9.59 31.58 2.64
CA SER A 5 10.86 31.83 1.97
C SER A 5 11.67 32.70 2.92
N TRP A 6 12.60 32.09 3.63
CA TRP A 6 13.38 32.76 4.66
C TRP A 6 14.88 32.64 4.37
N ARG A 7 15.60 33.73 4.60
CA ARG A 7 17.06 33.79 4.50
C ARG A 7 17.62 34.49 5.73
N PRO A 8 18.81 34.09 6.20
CA PRO A 8 19.50 34.83 7.25
C PRO A 8 19.81 36.26 6.77
N ALA A 9 19.31 37.26 7.48
CA ALA A 9 19.60 38.67 7.20
C ALA A 9 20.75 39.16 8.12
N PRO A 10 21.75 39.89 7.61
CA PRO A 10 22.89 40.36 8.41
C PRO A 10 22.57 41.55 9.36
N GLY A 11 21.31 41.80 9.72
CA GLY A 11 20.87 43.00 10.45
C GLY A 11 20.28 42.74 11.85
N SER A 12 20.70 43.55 12.83
CA SER A 12 20.37 43.52 14.28
C SER A 12 20.52 42.14 14.93
N ALA A 13 21.77 41.67 15.03
CA ALA A 13 22.13 40.45 15.75
C ALA A 13 22.17 40.71 17.26
N ASN A 14 21.34 40.01 18.03
CA ASN A 14 21.59 39.84 19.46
C ASN A 14 22.86 38.98 19.64
N PRO A 15 23.71 39.26 20.65
CA PRO A 15 24.82 38.38 20.95
C PRO A 15 24.29 36.99 21.34
N LEU A 16 24.81 35.95 20.70
CA LEU A 16 24.44 34.56 20.99
C LEU A 16 24.80 34.20 22.43
N GLY A 17 23.87 33.55 23.13
CA GLY A 17 24.12 32.91 24.42
C GLY A 17 25.06 31.72 24.31
N ALA A 18 25.52 31.19 25.44
CA ALA A 18 26.49 30.09 25.49
C ALA A 18 25.98 28.83 24.77
N THR A 19 24.75 28.41 25.01
CA THR A 19 24.14 27.23 24.39
C THR A 19 24.00 27.37 22.88
N ALA A 20 23.52 28.52 22.41
CA ALA A 20 23.40 28.79 20.97
C ALA A 20 24.77 28.73 20.28
N ASN A 21 25.83 29.30 20.89
CA ASN A 21 27.19 29.18 20.37
C ASN A 21 27.67 27.72 20.32
N GLN A 22 27.40 26.91 21.35
CA GLN A 22 27.75 25.49 21.35
C GLN A 22 27.02 24.70 20.25
N VAL A 23 25.76 25.03 19.98
CA VAL A 23 25.00 24.39 18.88
C VAL A 23 25.59 24.78 17.52
N VAL A 24 25.92 26.05 17.31
CA VAL A 24 26.59 26.52 16.09
C VAL A 24 27.94 25.84 15.89
N GLU A 25 28.76 25.76 16.93
CA GLU A 25 30.05 25.07 16.90
C GLU A 25 29.89 23.57 16.64
N ALA A 26 28.88 22.92 17.23
CA ALA A 26 28.59 21.52 16.96
C ALA A 26 28.24 21.28 15.48
N VAL A 27 27.44 22.16 14.87
CA VAL A 27 27.11 22.10 13.43
C VAL A 27 28.34 22.32 12.56
N SER A 28 29.26 23.22 12.94
CA SER A 28 30.50 23.42 12.17
C SER A 28 31.38 22.16 12.13
N HIS A 29 31.28 21.30 13.16
CA HIS A 29 31.94 20.00 13.25
C HIS A 29 31.06 18.82 12.79
N GLY A 30 29.91 19.07 12.16
CA GLY A 30 29.04 18.04 11.60
C GLY A 30 28.15 17.30 12.61
N ARG A 31 27.98 17.83 13.82
CA ARG A 31 27.02 17.34 14.83
C ARG A 31 25.77 18.23 14.88
N ARG A 32 24.66 17.73 15.45
CA ARG A 32 23.39 18.49 15.64
C ARG A 32 22.72 19.02 14.37
N GLY A 33 23.18 18.64 13.18
CA GLY A 33 22.56 19.04 11.91
C GLY A 33 21.11 18.56 11.76
N GLY A 34 20.73 17.47 12.45
CA GLY A 34 19.36 16.95 12.46
C GLY A 34 18.39 17.68 13.38
N LEU A 35 18.84 18.70 14.13
CA LEU A 35 17.96 19.59 14.90
C LEU A 35 17.23 20.62 14.01
N PHE A 36 17.59 20.69 12.73
CA PHE A 36 17.13 21.73 11.81
C PHE A 36 16.64 21.11 10.50
N PRO A 37 15.82 21.85 9.73
CA PRO A 37 15.40 21.41 8.40
C PRO A 37 16.61 20.98 7.55
N PRO A 38 16.51 19.87 6.80
CA PRO A 38 17.62 19.39 5.99
C PRO A 38 17.81 20.25 4.74
N VAL A 39 18.99 20.14 4.11
CA VAL A 39 19.22 20.68 2.77
C VAL A 39 18.69 19.68 1.76
N ALA A 40 17.84 20.16 0.85
CA ALA A 40 17.21 19.33 -0.16
C ALA A 40 17.32 19.96 -1.55
N ALA A 41 17.16 19.11 -2.56
CA ALA A 41 17.15 19.51 -3.96
C ALA A 41 15.86 19.00 -4.63
N GLU A 42 15.39 19.77 -5.60
CA GLU A 42 14.32 19.34 -6.48
C GLU A 42 14.85 18.31 -7.48
N VAL A 43 14.16 17.17 -7.58
CA VAL A 43 14.50 16.10 -8.51
C VAL A 43 13.21 15.63 -9.18
N GLY A 44 13.03 15.97 -10.47
CA GLY A 44 11.77 15.75 -11.17
C GLY A 44 10.60 16.45 -10.46
N THR A 45 9.54 15.70 -10.16
CA THR A 45 8.37 16.17 -9.41
C THR A 45 8.50 16.04 -7.89
N HIS A 46 9.68 15.65 -7.38
CA HIS A 46 9.93 15.38 -5.96
C HIS A 46 10.98 16.31 -5.36
N VAL A 47 11.10 16.29 -4.03
CA VAL A 47 12.23 16.88 -3.29
C VAL A 47 13.00 15.78 -2.58
N SER A 48 14.32 15.79 -2.66
CA SER A 48 15.17 14.77 -2.04
C SER A 48 16.16 15.41 -1.08
N GLN A 49 16.27 14.83 0.12
CA GLN A 49 17.29 15.24 1.08
C GLN A 49 18.69 14.98 0.51
N VAL A 50 19.48 16.05 0.42
CA VAL A 50 20.88 15.98 -0.04
C VAL A 50 21.82 15.78 1.15
N ARG A 51 21.62 16.55 2.22
CA ARG A 51 22.47 16.53 3.42
C ARG A 51 21.80 17.21 4.62
N ARG A 52 22.26 16.88 5.83
CA ARG A 52 21.99 17.69 7.03
C ARG A 52 22.89 18.94 7.04
N LEU A 53 22.54 19.93 7.87
CA LEU A 53 23.41 21.09 8.07
C LEU A 53 24.75 20.65 8.69
N SER A 54 25.86 21.10 8.10
CA SER A 54 27.22 20.78 8.57
C SER A 54 28.26 21.74 8.00
N GLY A 55 29.34 21.97 8.75
CA GLY A 55 30.47 22.79 8.32
C GLY A 55 30.30 24.29 8.60
N GLU A 56 31.38 25.04 8.43
CA GLU A 56 31.47 26.47 8.80
C GLU A 56 30.45 27.37 8.08
N ALA A 57 30.13 27.08 6.82
CA ALA A 57 29.19 27.87 6.03
C ALA A 57 27.76 27.78 6.62
N ASP A 58 27.30 26.57 6.90
CA ASP A 58 25.98 26.35 7.50
C ASP A 58 25.93 26.84 8.95
N ALA A 59 27.01 26.68 9.70
CA ALA A 59 27.14 27.22 11.06
C ALA A 59 27.00 28.75 11.06
N THR A 60 27.54 29.44 10.05
CA THR A 60 27.38 30.89 9.90
C THR A 60 25.93 31.28 9.62
N VAL A 61 25.22 30.54 8.74
CA VAL A 61 23.78 30.72 8.46
C VAL A 61 22.98 30.54 9.74
N LEU A 62 23.26 29.48 10.50
CA LEU A 62 22.58 29.18 11.75
C LEU A 62 22.85 30.23 12.83
N ALA A 63 24.09 30.71 12.96
CA ALA A 63 24.44 31.77 13.89
C ALA A 63 23.66 33.06 13.60
N ALA A 64 23.51 33.42 12.32
CA ALA A 64 22.70 34.56 11.92
C ALA A 64 21.22 34.35 12.23
N ALA A 65 20.69 33.13 12.03
CA ALA A 65 19.31 32.77 12.40
C ALA A 65 19.07 32.96 13.90
N LEU A 66 19.88 32.30 14.74
CA LEU A 66 19.73 32.29 16.20
C LEU A 66 19.98 33.66 16.84
N SER A 67 20.65 34.57 16.14
CA SER A 67 20.86 35.95 16.61
C SER A 67 19.67 36.88 16.31
N ALA A 68 18.76 36.47 15.42
CA ALA A 68 17.62 37.28 15.02
C ALA A 68 16.51 37.27 16.10
N PRO A 69 15.79 38.39 16.32
CA PRO A 69 14.76 38.47 17.36
C PRO A 69 13.67 37.39 17.27
N ALA A 70 13.24 37.02 16.05
CA ALA A 70 12.23 35.98 15.83
C ALA A 70 12.66 34.57 16.32
N PHE A 71 13.96 34.33 16.49
CA PHE A 71 14.52 33.07 16.96
C PHE A 71 14.84 33.07 18.46
N ALA A 72 14.59 34.17 19.19
CA ALA A 72 14.76 34.19 20.65
C ALA A 72 14.01 33.04 21.36
N PRO A 73 12.74 32.70 21.00
CA PRO A 73 12.05 31.56 21.60
C PRO A 73 12.72 30.21 21.33
N LEU A 74 13.35 30.03 20.17
CA LEU A 74 14.11 28.82 19.85
C LEU A 74 15.37 28.71 20.70
N VAL A 75 16.08 29.82 20.93
CA VAL A 75 17.25 29.87 21.81
C VAL A 75 16.86 29.51 23.25
N ASP A 76 15.73 30.04 23.74
CA ASP A 76 15.21 29.70 25.06
C ASP A 76 14.83 28.22 25.18
N ALA A 77 14.27 27.63 24.10
CA ALA A 77 13.98 26.20 24.02
C ALA A 77 15.26 25.33 24.06
N LEU A 78 16.32 25.74 23.36
CA LEU A 78 17.63 25.07 23.41
C LEU A 78 18.22 25.13 24.83
N ASP A 79 18.13 26.27 25.51
CA ASP A 79 18.56 26.42 26.90
C ASP A 79 17.75 25.53 27.86
N ALA A 80 16.42 25.47 27.67
CA ALA A 80 15.55 24.60 28.47
C ALA A 80 15.90 23.13 28.30
N ALA A 81 16.07 22.66 27.05
CA ALA A 81 16.43 21.29 26.74
C ALA A 81 17.83 20.92 27.24
N THR A 82 18.82 21.83 27.12
CA THR A 82 20.17 21.62 27.65
C THR A 82 20.15 21.40 29.16
N ARG A 83 19.49 22.31 29.90
CA ARG A 83 19.35 22.16 31.36
C ARG A 83 18.58 20.91 31.73
N TRP A 84 17.59 20.50 30.94
CA TRP A 84 16.86 19.26 31.15
C TRP A 84 17.78 18.04 30.96
N CYS A 85 18.54 17.98 29.87
CA CYS A 85 19.49 16.90 29.56
C CYS A 85 20.47 16.66 30.71
N GLU A 86 21.09 17.72 31.23
CA GLU A 86 22.02 17.63 32.37
C GLU A 86 21.36 17.03 33.61
N ARG A 87 20.16 17.49 33.97
CA ARG A 87 19.43 17.01 35.15
C ARG A 87 18.94 15.58 34.96
N ALA A 88 18.34 15.28 33.82
CA ALA A 88 17.74 13.99 33.51
C ALA A 88 18.81 12.90 33.34
N GLY A 89 19.91 13.21 32.66
CA GLY A 89 21.08 12.34 32.52
C GLY A 89 21.69 11.98 33.87
N ALA A 90 21.89 12.97 34.75
CA ALA A 90 22.42 12.70 36.11
C ALA A 90 21.45 11.87 36.97
N ARG A 91 20.14 12.12 36.86
CA ARG A 91 19.11 11.45 37.68
C ARG A 91 18.87 9.99 37.30
N ASN A 92 19.05 9.63 36.02
CA ASN A 92 18.67 8.31 35.49
C ASN A 92 19.87 7.51 34.94
N ALA A 93 21.11 7.88 35.30
CA ALA A 93 22.36 7.28 34.79
C ALA A 93 22.51 5.77 35.05
N ASP A 94 21.72 5.24 35.98
CA ASP A 94 21.64 3.82 36.33
C ASP A 94 20.77 3.03 35.34
N VAL A 95 19.83 3.67 34.64
CA VAL A 95 18.90 3.02 33.70
C VAL A 95 19.23 3.35 32.25
N ILE A 96 19.59 4.59 31.95
CA ILE A 96 19.88 5.09 30.61
C ILE A 96 21.27 5.73 30.59
N ASP A 97 22.00 5.55 29.49
CA ASP A 97 23.28 6.22 29.30
C ASP A 97 23.07 7.75 29.22
N PRO A 98 23.75 8.56 30.04
CA PRO A 98 23.62 10.01 30.01
C PRO A 98 23.88 10.63 28.63
N GLU A 99 24.70 10.01 27.77
CA GLU A 99 24.97 10.52 26.42
C GLU A 99 23.73 10.44 25.51
N VAL A 100 22.79 9.53 25.79
CA VAL A 100 21.52 9.42 25.07
C VAL A 100 20.61 10.62 25.34
N LEU A 101 20.67 11.16 26.57
CA LEU A 101 19.91 12.34 26.99
C LEU A 101 20.74 13.60 26.73
N SER A 102 20.99 13.87 25.45
CA SER A 102 21.81 14.98 24.98
C SER A 102 21.20 15.64 23.74
N LEU A 103 21.46 16.93 23.54
CA LEU A 103 21.12 17.62 22.28
C LEU A 103 21.90 17.09 21.06
N ASP A 104 22.95 16.30 21.27
CA ASP A 104 23.63 15.58 20.18
C ASP A 104 22.76 14.42 19.64
N ASN A 105 21.79 13.94 20.42
CA ASN A 105 20.81 12.96 19.98
C ASN A 105 19.70 13.64 19.16
N ASP A 106 19.98 13.86 17.89
CA ASP A 106 19.01 14.42 16.96
C ASP A 106 17.84 13.46 16.64
N GLY A 107 17.98 12.16 16.92
CA GLY A 107 16.86 11.22 16.89
C GLY A 107 15.81 11.47 17.97
N LEU A 108 16.19 12.07 19.11
CA LEU A 108 15.27 12.39 20.20
C LEU A 108 14.70 13.82 20.08
N PHE A 109 15.52 14.77 19.63
CA PHE A 109 15.18 16.20 19.66
C PHE A 109 14.93 16.80 18.26
N GLY A 110 15.29 16.11 17.18
CA GLY A 110 15.30 16.66 15.83
C GLY A 110 13.95 17.14 15.34
N ALA A 111 12.90 16.34 15.54
CA ALA A 111 11.57 16.67 15.06
C ALA A 111 10.99 17.93 15.74
N VAL A 112 11.09 18.02 17.08
CA VAL A 112 10.59 19.20 17.82
C VAL A 112 11.39 20.46 17.47
N PHE A 113 12.72 20.40 17.36
CA PHE A 113 13.50 21.60 17.00
C PHE A 113 13.37 21.99 15.53
N THR A 114 13.12 21.04 14.63
CA THR A 114 12.81 21.33 13.22
C THR A 114 11.48 22.09 13.11
N GLU A 115 10.45 21.69 13.88
CA GLU A 115 9.18 22.41 13.97
C GLU A 115 9.39 23.83 14.53
N LEU A 116 10.06 23.96 15.68
CA LEU A 116 10.33 25.24 16.33
C LEU A 116 11.14 26.19 15.44
N PHE A 117 12.19 25.67 14.78
CA PHE A 117 12.98 26.45 13.82
C PHE A 117 12.10 26.96 12.68
N THR A 118 11.22 26.11 12.15
CA THR A 118 10.38 26.44 11.02
C THR A 118 9.34 27.52 11.37
N VAL A 119 8.69 27.44 12.54
CA VAL A 119 7.73 28.47 12.97
C VAL A 119 8.42 29.80 13.29
N CYS A 120 9.62 29.77 13.87
CA CYS A 120 10.45 30.97 14.08
C CYS A 120 10.88 31.61 12.75
N ALA A 121 11.26 30.80 11.76
CA ALA A 121 11.61 31.30 10.43
C ALA A 121 10.40 31.91 9.69
N ALA A 122 9.20 31.35 9.90
CA ALA A 122 7.97 31.86 9.33
C ALA A 122 7.52 33.18 9.97
N ASP A 123 7.66 33.29 11.30
CA ASP A 123 7.31 34.46 12.12
C ASP A 123 5.89 34.99 11.82
N ARG A 124 4.92 34.06 11.71
CA ARG A 124 3.52 34.38 11.39
C ARG A 124 2.55 34.21 12.55
N LEU A 125 2.91 33.42 13.56
CA LEU A 125 2.05 33.14 14.68
C LEU A 125 1.89 34.37 15.59
N PRO A 126 0.67 34.76 16.00
CA PRO A 126 0.45 35.92 16.84
C PRO A 126 1.14 35.86 18.21
N ASP A 127 1.33 34.65 18.76
CA ASP A 127 2.02 34.40 20.03
C ASP A 127 3.09 33.31 19.86
N LEU A 128 4.05 33.58 18.97
CA LEU A 128 5.16 32.69 18.63
C LEU A 128 5.95 32.25 19.88
N ASP A 129 6.18 33.16 20.81
CA ASP A 129 6.93 32.89 22.04
C ASP A 129 6.20 31.89 22.94
N ALA A 130 4.92 32.11 23.24
CA ALA A 130 4.16 31.16 24.05
C ALA A 130 4.01 29.80 23.36
N PHE A 131 3.85 29.79 22.03
CA PHE A 131 3.82 28.55 21.25
C PHE A 131 5.11 27.74 21.46
N CYS A 132 6.27 28.34 21.20
CA CYS A 132 7.56 27.64 21.31
C CYS A 132 7.83 27.16 22.75
N ARG A 133 7.54 28.01 23.74
CA ARG A 133 7.72 27.68 25.16
C ARG A 133 6.82 26.51 25.59
N ARG A 134 5.57 26.48 25.13
CA ARG A 134 4.64 25.38 25.39
C ARG A 134 5.12 24.09 24.73
N ARG A 135 5.42 24.11 23.43
CA ARG A 135 5.85 22.91 22.68
C ARG A 135 7.08 22.24 23.27
N ILE A 136 8.12 23.00 23.64
CA ILE A 136 9.30 22.40 24.29
C ILE A 136 8.98 21.91 25.70
N ALA A 137 8.16 22.62 26.48
CA ALA A 137 7.78 22.19 27.82
C ALA A 137 6.97 20.88 27.82
N ASP A 138 6.03 20.75 26.88
CA ASP A 138 5.21 19.54 26.70
C ASP A 138 6.09 18.35 26.33
N TRP A 139 7.03 18.54 25.39
CA TRP A 139 7.99 17.50 25.01
C TRP A 139 8.86 17.04 26.18
N LEU A 140 9.47 17.97 26.92
CA LEU A 140 10.31 17.64 28.07
C LEU A 140 9.50 16.98 29.20
N THR A 141 8.24 17.39 29.40
CA THR A 141 7.33 16.76 30.36
C THR A 141 7.01 15.33 29.96
N HIS A 142 6.76 15.08 28.66
CA HIS A 142 6.55 13.73 28.15
C HIS A 142 7.78 12.84 28.40
N LEU A 143 8.99 13.35 28.16
CA LEU A 143 10.23 12.62 28.45
C LEU A 143 10.42 12.37 29.95
N ASP A 144 10.09 13.33 30.82
CA ASP A 144 10.13 13.11 32.28
C ASP A 144 9.16 12.00 32.72
N VAL A 145 7.95 11.96 32.15
CA VAL A 145 6.98 10.88 32.40
C VAL A 145 7.53 9.54 31.89
N PHE A 146 8.08 9.50 30.67
CA PHE A 146 8.69 8.29 30.12
C PHE A 146 9.85 7.79 30.99
N LEU A 147 10.77 8.65 31.40
CA LEU A 147 11.90 8.27 32.26
C LEU A 147 11.44 7.75 33.62
N ALA A 148 10.37 8.34 34.19
CA ALA A 148 9.76 7.79 35.39
C ALA A 148 9.22 6.37 35.16
N ARG A 149 8.54 6.12 34.03
CA ARG A 149 8.05 4.78 33.65
C ARG A 149 9.19 3.81 33.37
N LEU A 150 10.28 4.26 32.77
CA LEU A 150 11.48 3.46 32.56
C LEU A 150 12.10 3.03 33.92
N CYS A 151 12.14 3.92 34.89
CA CYS A 151 12.63 3.58 36.23
C CYS A 151 11.69 2.63 37.00
N THR A 152 10.36 2.73 36.82
CA THR A 152 9.40 1.93 37.60
C THR A 152 8.96 0.64 36.93
N GLU A 153 8.62 0.69 35.64
CA GLU A 153 8.04 -0.43 34.89
C GLU A 153 9.15 -1.23 34.20
N TRP A 154 10.06 -0.53 33.51
CA TRP A 154 11.12 -1.22 32.77
C TRP A 154 12.08 -1.97 33.69
N ARG A 155 12.59 -1.31 34.74
CA ARG A 155 13.37 -1.96 35.80
C ARG A 155 12.55 -2.87 36.73
N GLY A 156 11.22 -2.77 36.68
CA GLY A 156 10.33 -3.59 37.49
C GLY A 156 10.25 -5.02 36.94
N ASP A 157 9.79 -5.14 35.70
CA ASP A 157 9.54 -6.44 35.06
C ASP A 157 9.75 -6.46 33.54
N LEU A 158 9.65 -5.31 32.86
CA LEU A 158 9.62 -5.32 31.40
C LEU A 158 10.97 -5.66 30.76
N ASP A 159 12.10 -5.27 31.37
CA ASP A 159 13.42 -5.64 30.85
C ASP A 159 13.56 -7.16 30.71
N ARG A 160 13.15 -7.91 31.73
CA ARG A 160 13.10 -9.37 31.72
C ARG A 160 12.07 -9.91 30.74
N TYR A 161 10.88 -9.31 30.67
CA TYR A 161 9.83 -9.73 29.73
C TYR A 161 10.31 -9.66 28.27
N PHE A 162 10.99 -8.56 27.90
CA PHE A 162 11.54 -8.40 26.57
C PHE A 162 12.88 -9.13 26.36
N GLY A 163 13.49 -9.65 27.43
CA GLY A 163 14.78 -10.32 27.40
C GLY A 163 15.96 -9.34 27.25
N ALA A 164 15.75 -8.07 27.60
CA ALA A 164 16.73 -7.01 27.55
C ALA A 164 17.65 -6.99 28.77
N SER A 165 18.89 -6.55 28.57
CA SER A 165 19.90 -6.45 29.62
C SER A 165 20.79 -5.21 29.45
N GLY A 166 21.28 -4.71 30.59
CA GLY A 166 22.12 -3.51 30.64
C GLY A 166 21.33 -2.21 30.77
N ARG A 167 21.96 -1.10 30.35
CA ARG A 167 21.35 0.23 30.30
C ARG A 167 20.79 0.48 28.90
N ILE A 168 19.87 1.44 28.80
CA ILE A 168 19.43 1.97 27.50
C ILE A 168 20.57 2.80 26.92
N VAL A 169 20.99 2.47 25.69
CA VAL A 169 22.12 3.10 24.98
C VAL A 169 21.69 3.84 23.73
N GLU A 170 20.43 3.70 23.33
CA GLU A 170 19.83 4.46 22.23
C GLU A 170 18.37 4.80 22.59
N LEU A 171 17.94 6.00 22.26
CA LEU A 171 16.56 6.45 22.39
C LEU A 171 16.24 7.39 21.22
N THR A 172 15.24 7.05 20.42
CA THR A 172 14.80 7.86 19.27
C THR A 172 13.30 8.10 19.32
N ALA A 173 12.85 9.28 18.92
CA ALA A 173 11.44 9.63 18.78
C ALA A 173 11.00 9.54 17.32
N HIS A 174 9.87 8.89 17.05
CA HIS A 174 9.34 8.76 15.70
C HIS A 174 8.90 10.12 15.13
N GLY A 175 9.20 10.37 13.85
CA GLY A 175 9.03 11.68 13.20
C GLY A 175 7.57 12.02 12.83
N ASP A 176 6.78 11.01 12.53
CA ASP A 176 5.48 11.17 11.84
C ASP A 176 4.28 11.32 12.78
N GLU A 177 4.50 11.35 14.09
CA GLU A 177 3.44 11.40 15.10
C GLU A 177 3.52 12.70 15.91
N THR A 178 2.43 13.46 15.97
CA THR A 178 2.39 14.78 16.64
C THR A 178 1.16 14.98 17.53
N HIS A 179 0.35 13.96 17.74
CA HIS A 179 -0.84 14.08 18.59
C HIS A 179 -0.49 14.31 20.07
N ASN A 180 -1.49 14.74 20.86
CA ASN A 180 -1.48 14.68 22.32
C ASN A 180 -0.36 15.52 22.99
N ALA A 181 -0.21 16.78 22.60
CA ALA A 181 0.86 17.69 23.01
C ALA A 181 2.24 17.27 22.50
N GLY A 182 2.32 16.90 21.21
CA GLY A 182 3.57 16.51 20.56
C GLY A 182 4.20 15.22 21.08
N ARG A 183 3.41 14.31 21.67
CA ARG A 183 3.89 12.99 22.08
C ARG A 183 4.27 12.18 20.85
N ARG A 184 5.30 11.35 21.01
CA ARG A 184 5.86 10.52 19.93
C ARG A 184 6.06 9.11 20.43
N VAL A 185 6.00 8.14 19.51
CA VAL A 185 6.47 6.79 19.80
C VAL A 185 7.97 6.86 20.04
N LEU A 186 8.43 6.28 21.16
CA LEU A 186 9.84 6.22 21.50
C LEU A 186 10.36 4.80 21.22
N ARG A 187 11.45 4.69 20.47
CA ARG A 187 12.23 3.44 20.35
C ARG A 187 13.40 3.53 21.30
N LEU A 188 13.55 2.53 22.15
CA LEU A 188 14.69 2.37 23.04
C LEU A 188 15.48 1.11 22.66
N VAL A 189 16.81 1.16 22.80
CA VAL A 189 17.69 0.01 22.62
C VAL A 189 18.55 -0.19 23.86
N SER A 190 18.51 -1.40 24.43
CA SER A 190 19.40 -1.79 25.53
C SER A 190 20.80 -2.13 25.05
N ALA A 191 21.77 -2.14 25.96
CA ALA A 191 23.19 -2.38 25.66
C ALA A 191 23.47 -3.73 24.97
N ASP A 192 22.57 -4.70 25.08
CA ASP A 192 22.64 -5.98 24.38
C ASP A 192 21.99 -5.99 22.98
N GLY A 193 21.44 -4.86 22.53
CA GLY A 193 20.80 -4.70 21.23
C GLY A 193 19.29 -4.96 21.22
N THR A 194 18.66 -5.28 22.35
CA THR A 194 17.20 -5.47 22.39
C THR A 194 16.48 -4.13 22.18
N ALA A 195 15.61 -4.08 21.18
CA ALA A 195 14.86 -2.88 20.82
C ALA A 195 13.38 -3.02 21.19
N VAL A 196 12.81 -1.96 21.77
CA VAL A 196 11.42 -1.89 22.23
C VAL A 196 10.82 -0.53 21.87
N ALA A 197 9.57 -0.52 21.45
CA ALA A 197 8.75 0.67 21.27
C ALA A 197 7.95 0.98 22.55
N TYR A 198 7.88 2.26 22.89
CA TYR A 198 7.00 2.81 23.92
C TYR A 198 6.01 3.78 23.27
N LYS A 199 4.72 3.50 23.41
CA LYS A 199 3.62 4.30 22.86
C LYS A 199 2.74 4.85 23.98
N ALA A 200 2.74 6.15 24.20
CA ALA A 200 2.01 6.81 25.29
C ALA A 200 0.64 7.37 24.86
N ARG A 201 -0.31 6.47 24.57
CA ARG A 201 -1.61 6.84 24.01
C ARG A 201 -2.76 5.93 24.47
N PRO A 202 -4.00 6.45 24.50
CA PRO A 202 -5.19 5.68 24.89
C PRO A 202 -5.52 4.53 23.94
N ALA A 203 -5.47 4.77 22.63
CA ALA A 203 -5.78 3.76 21.63
C ALA A 203 -4.63 2.78 21.50
N CYS A 204 -4.92 1.50 21.77
CA CYS A 204 -3.92 0.45 21.87
C CYS A 204 -4.51 -0.90 21.46
N GLY A 205 -5.03 -0.99 20.23
CA GLY A 205 -5.59 -2.21 19.67
C GLY A 205 -4.55 -3.35 19.59
N GLU A 206 -3.26 -3.04 19.62
CA GLU A 206 -2.19 -4.04 19.64
C GLU A 206 -2.32 -4.97 20.84
N ALA A 207 -2.80 -4.48 21.99
CA ALA A 207 -3.04 -5.32 23.17
C ALA A 207 -4.17 -6.33 22.96
N LEU A 208 -5.19 -5.95 22.19
CA LEU A 208 -6.37 -6.79 21.89
C LEU A 208 -6.10 -7.80 20.79
N PHE A 209 -5.40 -7.39 19.73
CA PHE A 209 -5.20 -8.24 18.55
C PHE A 209 -3.85 -8.93 18.50
N LEU A 210 -2.77 -8.26 18.90
CA LEU A 210 -1.43 -8.68 18.53
C LEU A 210 -0.67 -9.39 19.65
N THR A 211 -1.08 -9.27 20.93
CA THR A 211 -0.31 -9.87 22.04
C THR A 211 0.00 -11.34 21.81
N ALA A 212 1.29 -11.66 21.74
CA ALA A 212 1.78 -13.01 21.49
C ALA A 212 1.40 -13.95 22.63
N ASP A 213 1.02 -15.16 22.23
CA ASP A 213 0.56 -16.19 23.13
C ASP A 213 1.68 -16.70 24.04
N THR A 214 1.45 -16.65 25.35
CA THR A 214 2.35 -17.16 26.38
C THR A 214 2.19 -18.66 26.62
N GLY A 215 1.20 -19.30 25.97
CA GLY A 215 0.89 -20.73 26.10
C GLY A 215 0.00 -21.05 27.32
N GLY A 216 -0.68 -20.05 27.88
CA GLY A 216 -1.67 -20.23 28.95
C GLY A 216 -2.94 -20.95 28.48
N GLU A 217 -3.83 -21.28 29.42
CA GLU A 217 -5.12 -21.92 29.09
C GLU A 217 -5.97 -21.04 28.16
N VAL A 218 -6.00 -19.74 28.43
CA VAL A 218 -6.69 -18.73 27.60
C VAL A 218 -5.66 -18.05 26.69
N PRO A 219 -5.96 -17.82 25.40
CA PRO A 219 -5.10 -17.04 24.51
C PRO A 219 -4.96 -15.59 24.96
N ASP A 220 -3.79 -14.98 24.73
CA ASP A 220 -3.51 -13.60 25.16
C ASP A 220 -4.09 -12.50 24.24
N SER A 221 -4.57 -12.84 23.05
CA SER A 221 -5.15 -11.90 22.08
C SER A 221 -6.07 -12.58 21.07
N VAL A 222 -6.82 -11.76 20.31
CA VAL A 222 -7.70 -12.26 19.24
C VAL A 222 -6.90 -13.00 18.17
N PHE A 223 -5.73 -12.51 17.75
CA PHE A 223 -4.94 -13.25 16.74
C PHE A 223 -4.29 -14.49 17.33
N ALA A 224 -3.91 -14.49 18.61
CA ALA A 224 -3.48 -15.71 19.30
C ALA A 224 -4.59 -16.78 19.30
N LEU A 225 -5.84 -16.41 19.60
CA LEU A 225 -6.99 -17.31 19.51
C LEU A 225 -7.17 -17.86 18.09
N LEU A 226 -7.18 -16.99 17.08
CA LEU A 226 -7.32 -17.41 15.68
C LEU A 226 -6.19 -18.33 15.24
N ASN A 227 -4.96 -18.06 15.66
CA ASN A 227 -3.80 -18.93 15.39
C ASN A 227 -3.96 -20.31 16.05
N ARG A 228 -4.55 -20.40 17.25
CA ARG A 228 -4.87 -21.71 17.89
C ARG A 228 -5.99 -22.45 17.16
N LEU A 229 -7.06 -21.75 16.76
CA LEU A 229 -8.22 -22.34 16.08
C LEU A 229 -7.88 -22.85 14.67
N THR A 230 -6.97 -22.14 13.99
CA THR A 230 -6.49 -22.51 12.66
C THR A 230 -5.41 -23.59 12.74
N ASN A 231 -4.44 -23.45 13.65
CA ASN A 231 -3.27 -24.31 13.81
C ASN A 231 -2.55 -24.61 12.48
N ARG A 232 -2.44 -23.59 11.62
CA ARG A 232 -1.87 -23.68 10.27
C ARG A 232 -0.87 -22.54 10.03
N PRO A 233 0.43 -22.84 9.84
CA PRO A 233 1.45 -21.82 9.61
C PRO A 233 1.18 -20.92 8.41
N GLU A 234 0.53 -21.42 7.36
CA GLU A 234 0.32 -20.72 6.09
C GLU A 234 -0.69 -19.57 6.20
N ILE A 235 -1.48 -19.53 7.27
CA ILE A 235 -2.47 -18.49 7.57
C ILE A 235 -2.29 -17.88 8.97
N GLU A 236 -1.12 -18.10 9.57
CA GLU A 236 -0.76 -17.54 10.87
C GLU A 236 -0.78 -16.01 10.80
N LEU A 237 -1.59 -15.40 11.65
CA LEU A 237 -1.70 -13.96 11.83
C LEU A 237 -0.52 -13.42 12.65
N PRO A 238 -0.03 -12.20 12.36
CA PRO A 238 1.12 -11.65 13.05
C PRO A 238 0.80 -11.31 14.50
N THR A 239 1.59 -11.84 15.43
CA THR A 239 1.55 -11.46 16.84
C THR A 239 2.85 -10.78 17.25
N LEU A 240 2.84 -10.02 18.34
CA LEU A 240 3.94 -9.26 18.92
C LEU A 240 3.97 -9.43 20.44
N ARG A 241 5.16 -9.43 21.03
CA ARG A 241 5.29 -9.25 22.48
C ARG A 241 4.86 -7.83 22.83
N CYS A 242 3.72 -7.73 23.49
CA CYS A 242 3.05 -6.49 23.84
C CYS A 242 2.73 -6.48 25.32
N GLN A 243 2.97 -5.36 25.99
CA GLN A 243 2.60 -5.17 27.38
C GLN A 243 1.96 -3.82 27.59
N ARG A 244 0.64 -3.84 27.76
CA ARG A 244 -0.14 -2.66 28.12
C ARG A 244 0.00 -2.32 29.61
N ARG A 245 0.02 -1.03 29.92
CA ARG A 245 0.05 -0.47 31.28
C ARG A 245 -0.89 0.74 31.35
N GLY A 246 -1.45 0.99 32.54
CA GLY A 246 -2.37 2.11 32.77
C GLY A 246 -3.77 1.91 32.20
N GLU A 247 -4.64 2.88 32.48
CA GLU A 247 -6.05 2.88 32.09
C GLU A 247 -6.46 4.25 31.55
N GLY A 248 -7.44 4.27 30.64
CA GLY A 248 -7.95 5.49 30.02
C GLY A 248 -6.84 6.36 29.41
N VAL A 249 -6.75 7.61 29.86
CA VAL A 249 -5.79 8.61 29.37
C VAL A 249 -4.32 8.35 29.76
N ASP A 250 -4.06 7.53 30.79
CA ASP A 250 -2.70 7.09 31.18
C ASP A 250 -2.28 5.79 30.47
N SER A 251 -3.16 5.22 29.64
CA SER A 251 -2.84 3.99 28.90
C SER A 251 -1.60 4.19 28.03
N ARG A 252 -0.77 3.14 28.00
CA ARG A 252 0.48 3.08 27.24
C ARG A 252 0.80 1.64 26.87
N LEU A 253 1.56 1.48 25.80
CA LEU A 253 1.99 0.19 25.29
C LEU A 253 3.51 0.12 25.25
N TRP A 254 4.06 -0.98 25.77
CA TRP A 254 5.42 -1.42 25.48
C TRP A 254 5.35 -2.57 24.48
N GLN A 255 6.11 -2.51 23.39
CA GLN A 255 6.00 -3.46 22.29
C GLN A 255 7.39 -3.82 21.77
N GLU A 256 7.63 -5.09 21.46
CA GLU A 256 8.89 -5.47 20.81
C GLU A 256 9.07 -4.73 19.48
N TRP A 257 10.31 -4.31 19.20
CA TRP A 257 10.62 -3.68 17.92
C TRP A 257 10.84 -4.75 16.85
N ILE A 258 10.15 -4.61 15.71
CA ILE A 258 10.36 -5.47 14.55
C ILE A 258 11.33 -4.78 13.62
N GLU A 259 12.45 -5.45 13.34
CA GLU A 259 13.44 -4.93 12.41
C GLU A 259 12.95 -5.09 10.97
N ALA A 260 13.23 -4.09 10.14
CA ALA A 260 12.89 -4.14 8.72
C ALA A 260 13.58 -5.31 8.02
N ALA A 261 12.91 -5.91 7.03
CA ALA A 261 13.54 -6.96 6.23
C ALA A 261 14.74 -6.40 5.44
N PRO A 262 15.75 -7.22 5.12
CA PRO A 262 16.86 -6.80 4.28
C PRO A 262 16.38 -6.22 2.95
N ARG A 263 16.79 -4.97 2.67
CA ARG A 263 16.35 -4.22 1.50
C ARG A 263 17.38 -4.27 0.37
N ARG A 264 16.91 -4.26 -0.88
CA ARG A 264 17.75 -4.06 -2.08
C ARG A 264 17.15 -2.98 -2.96
N PRO A 265 17.93 -2.35 -3.87
CA PRO A 265 17.38 -1.43 -4.86
C PRO A 265 16.29 -2.13 -5.70
N ILE A 266 15.07 -1.57 -5.69
CA ILE A 266 13.92 -2.09 -6.43
C ILE A 266 13.39 -1.10 -7.47
N HIS A 267 13.71 0.18 -7.33
CA HIS A 267 13.31 1.23 -8.28
C HIS A 267 14.40 2.28 -8.41
N ARG A 268 14.61 2.76 -9.64
CA ARG A 268 15.54 3.83 -9.94
C ARG A 268 14.92 4.78 -10.95
N GLU A 269 14.86 6.05 -10.60
CA GLU A 269 14.24 7.07 -11.43
C GLU A 269 14.86 8.43 -11.09
N HIS A 270 15.15 9.24 -12.10
CA HIS A 270 15.79 10.56 -11.94
C HIS A 270 17.06 10.58 -11.07
N GLY A 271 17.82 9.47 -11.03
CA GLY A 271 19.04 9.33 -10.21
C GLY A 271 18.78 9.00 -8.73
N LEU A 272 17.51 8.89 -8.32
CA LEU A 272 17.10 8.44 -7.00
C LEU A 272 16.91 6.93 -7.01
N THR A 273 17.12 6.29 -5.85
CA THR A 273 16.97 4.85 -5.67
C THR A 273 16.05 4.59 -4.49
N VAL A 274 15.03 3.76 -4.70
CA VAL A 274 14.20 3.20 -3.62
C VAL A 274 14.64 1.77 -3.38
N SER A 275 14.91 1.44 -2.11
CA SER A 275 15.23 0.09 -1.69
C SER A 275 14.09 -0.52 -0.88
N GLY A 276 13.70 -1.74 -1.19
CA GLY A 276 12.63 -2.45 -0.47
C GLY A 276 12.98 -3.92 -0.22
N PRO A 277 12.16 -4.62 0.58
CA PRO A 277 12.30 -6.04 0.85
C PRO A 277 12.32 -6.88 -0.42
N VAL A 278 13.29 -7.81 -0.50
CA VAL A 278 13.34 -8.82 -1.55
C VAL A 278 13.25 -10.20 -0.91
N VAL A 279 12.20 -10.95 -1.26
CA VAL A 279 11.89 -12.26 -0.70
C VAL A 279 12.22 -13.34 -1.73
N ALA A 280 12.65 -14.52 -1.28
CA ALA A 280 12.89 -15.65 -2.18
C ALA A 280 11.57 -16.14 -2.76
N GLU A 281 11.54 -16.50 -4.05
CA GLU A 281 10.31 -16.96 -4.71
C GLU A 281 9.68 -18.18 -4.02
N SER A 282 10.49 -19.03 -3.37
CA SER A 282 10.00 -20.17 -2.57
C SER A 282 9.18 -19.76 -1.35
N ASP A 283 9.43 -18.57 -0.80
CA ASP A 283 8.85 -18.12 0.47
C ASP A 283 7.63 -17.21 0.21
N CYS A 284 7.49 -16.68 -1.01
CA CYS A 284 6.39 -15.80 -1.41
C CYS A 284 5.00 -16.44 -1.28
N PRO A 285 4.76 -17.71 -1.65
CA PRO A 285 3.45 -18.37 -1.45
C PRO A 285 2.94 -18.29 0.00
N GLU A 286 3.81 -18.58 0.97
CA GLU A 286 3.47 -18.55 2.39
C GLU A 286 3.27 -17.11 2.89
N LEU A 287 4.16 -16.18 2.49
CA LEU A 287 4.05 -14.76 2.82
C LEU A 287 2.71 -14.18 2.38
N TRP A 288 2.30 -14.44 1.14
CA TRP A 288 1.08 -13.88 0.57
C TRP A 288 -0.18 -14.61 1.02
N SER A 289 -0.10 -15.91 1.36
CA SER A 289 -1.18 -16.61 2.07
C SER A 289 -1.46 -15.99 3.44
N ARG A 290 -0.43 -15.71 4.23
CA ARG A 290 -0.58 -14.99 5.51
C ARG A 290 -1.14 -13.57 5.33
N ALA A 291 -0.73 -12.86 4.27
CA ALA A 291 -1.29 -11.55 3.94
C ALA A 291 -2.79 -11.63 3.61
N GLY A 292 -3.22 -12.67 2.90
CA GLY A 292 -4.64 -12.95 2.66
C GLY A 292 -5.41 -13.22 3.95
N ALA A 293 -4.86 -14.03 4.86
CA ALA A 293 -5.45 -14.24 6.18
C ALA A 293 -5.57 -12.92 6.96
N LEU A 294 -4.53 -12.08 6.96
CA LEU A 294 -4.56 -10.77 7.59
C LEU A 294 -5.69 -9.88 7.04
N VAL A 295 -5.95 -9.94 5.73
CA VAL A 295 -7.06 -9.22 5.11
C VAL A 295 -8.41 -9.71 5.63
N ALA A 296 -8.62 -11.01 5.71
CA ALA A 296 -9.85 -11.56 6.26
C ALA A 296 -10.07 -11.12 7.73
N ALA A 297 -9.01 -11.11 8.54
CA ALA A 297 -9.07 -10.57 9.91
C ALA A 297 -9.40 -9.07 9.93
N ALA A 298 -8.72 -8.27 9.10
CA ALA A 298 -8.93 -6.83 9.05
C ALA A 298 -10.38 -6.48 8.66
N MET A 299 -10.93 -7.16 7.66
CA MET A 299 -12.35 -7.01 7.26
C MET A 299 -13.31 -7.44 8.39
N ALA A 300 -13.07 -8.58 9.04
CA ALA A 300 -13.96 -9.11 10.06
C ALA A 300 -14.06 -8.23 11.32
N PHE A 301 -12.93 -7.65 11.74
CA PHE A 301 -12.84 -6.83 12.95
C PHE A 301 -12.88 -5.32 12.69
N GLY A 302 -12.94 -4.93 11.41
CA GLY A 302 -12.96 -3.53 11.01
C GLY A 302 -11.64 -2.80 11.20
N ILE A 303 -10.51 -3.51 11.13
CA ILE A 303 -9.17 -2.94 11.30
C ILE A 303 -8.82 -2.12 10.06
N ALA A 304 -8.48 -0.87 10.27
CA ALA A 304 -8.15 0.09 9.23
C ALA A 304 -6.83 0.81 9.50
N ASP A 305 -6.48 1.74 8.61
CA ASP A 305 -5.23 2.52 8.68
C ASP A 305 -3.96 1.65 8.61
N LEU A 306 -4.02 0.49 7.95
CA LEU A 306 -2.88 -0.42 7.74
C LEU A 306 -1.99 0.03 6.56
N ILE A 307 -1.62 1.30 6.56
CA ILE A 307 -0.83 1.99 5.52
C ILE A 307 0.69 1.86 5.77
N ASP A 308 1.51 2.48 4.89
CA ASP A 308 2.95 2.61 5.10
C ASP A 308 3.24 3.28 6.46
N GLY A 309 4.16 2.68 7.24
CA GLY A 309 4.45 3.04 8.63
C GLY A 309 3.69 2.22 9.69
N ASN A 310 2.50 1.70 9.38
CA ASN A 310 1.68 0.90 10.31
C ASN A 310 1.76 -0.61 10.05
N LEU A 311 2.04 -1.00 8.80
CA LEU A 311 2.39 -2.37 8.41
C LEU A 311 3.82 -2.38 7.86
N LEU A 312 4.64 -3.34 8.28
CA LEU A 312 5.97 -3.56 7.69
C LEU A 312 6.20 -5.01 7.28
N ALA A 313 6.94 -5.21 6.20
CA ALA A 313 7.62 -6.48 5.94
C ALA A 313 8.93 -6.51 6.73
N GLY A 314 8.94 -7.29 7.81
CA GLY A 314 10.01 -7.29 8.80
C GLY A 314 10.47 -8.70 9.20
N ARG A 315 11.37 -8.74 10.17
CA ARG A 315 11.85 -9.96 10.83
C ARG A 315 11.84 -9.76 12.33
N ARG A 316 11.23 -10.70 13.07
CA ARG A 316 11.43 -10.80 14.51
C ARG A 316 12.87 -11.26 14.80
N ALA A 317 13.44 -10.77 15.91
CA ALA A 317 14.76 -11.18 16.36
C ALA A 317 14.87 -12.72 16.47
N GLY A 318 15.87 -13.30 15.81
CA GLY A 318 16.09 -14.75 15.77
C GLY A 318 15.37 -15.49 14.64
N GLU A 319 14.45 -14.84 13.92
CA GLU A 319 13.78 -15.40 12.75
C GLU A 319 14.48 -15.00 11.44
N THR A 320 14.50 -15.90 10.46
CA THR A 320 15.13 -15.67 9.15
C THR A 320 14.13 -15.29 8.06
N GLY A 321 12.86 -15.68 8.21
CA GLY A 321 11.80 -15.42 7.23
C GLY A 321 11.25 -14.00 7.33
N THR A 322 11.02 -13.36 6.19
CA THR A 322 10.30 -12.07 6.13
C THR A 322 8.81 -12.32 6.32
N ARG A 323 8.14 -11.52 7.15
CA ARG A 323 6.68 -11.57 7.37
C ARG A 323 6.11 -10.15 7.41
N HIS A 324 4.82 -10.03 7.15
CA HIS A 324 4.10 -8.78 7.41
C HIS A 324 3.76 -8.69 8.90
N TYR A 325 4.18 -7.62 9.57
CA TYR A 325 3.81 -7.31 10.95
C TYR A 325 3.03 -6.01 10.98
N ILE A 326 1.91 -6.03 11.69
CA ILE A 326 1.22 -4.80 12.06
C ILE A 326 1.95 -4.26 13.27
N VAL A 327 2.49 -3.05 13.18
CA VAL A 327 3.14 -2.39 14.32
C VAL A 327 2.27 -1.35 14.96
N ASP A 328 1.19 -0.94 14.31
CA ASP A 328 0.24 0.04 14.82
C ASP A 328 -1.22 -0.38 14.55
N VAL A 329 -2.04 -0.46 15.61
CA VAL A 329 -3.47 -0.78 15.52
C VAL A 329 -4.26 0.20 16.37
N GLU A 330 -4.57 1.36 15.80
CA GLU A 330 -5.39 2.37 16.45
C GLU A 330 -6.84 2.36 15.95
N VAL A 331 -7.06 2.13 14.66
CA VAL A 331 -8.39 2.22 14.04
C VAL A 331 -8.98 0.83 13.85
N PHE A 332 -10.01 0.53 14.62
CA PHE A 332 -10.78 -0.70 14.53
C PHE A 332 -12.15 -0.51 15.18
N GLY A 333 -13.03 -1.52 15.12
CA GLY A 333 -14.34 -1.42 15.79
C GLY A 333 -15.48 -0.94 14.89
N ARG A 334 -15.18 -0.53 13.65
CA ARG A 334 -16.13 0.04 12.69
C ARG A 334 -16.30 -0.86 11.47
N PRO A 335 -17.49 -0.93 10.85
CA PRO A 335 -17.68 -1.71 9.63
C PRO A 335 -16.73 -1.25 8.53
N VAL A 336 -16.16 -2.21 7.81
CA VAL A 336 -15.34 -1.97 6.62
C VAL A 336 -15.99 -2.75 5.48
N ASP A 337 -16.57 -2.02 4.52
CA ASP A 337 -17.32 -2.60 3.41
C ASP A 337 -16.42 -2.92 2.21
N HIS A 338 -15.31 -2.19 2.09
CA HIS A 338 -14.38 -2.33 0.97
C HIS A 338 -12.95 -2.51 1.44
N LEU A 339 -12.21 -3.37 0.73
CA LEU A 339 -10.83 -3.72 1.11
C LEU A 339 -9.90 -2.49 1.21
N PHE A 340 -10.06 -1.48 0.36
CA PHE A 340 -9.20 -0.29 0.39
C PHE A 340 -9.36 0.53 1.68
N GLN A 341 -10.51 0.46 2.34
CA GLN A 341 -10.75 1.17 3.61
C GLN A 341 -9.90 0.59 4.75
N THR A 342 -9.39 -0.64 4.62
CA THR A 342 -8.43 -1.20 5.58
C THR A 342 -7.06 -0.51 5.53
N GLY A 343 -6.74 0.19 4.45
CA GLY A 343 -5.41 0.72 4.18
C GLY A 343 -4.42 -0.31 3.61
N LEU A 344 -4.79 -1.59 3.48
CA LEU A 344 -3.95 -2.64 2.90
C LEU A 344 -3.84 -2.55 1.37
N THR A 345 -4.88 -2.02 0.71
CA THR A 345 -4.92 -1.78 -0.75
C THR A 345 -5.37 -0.36 -1.02
N ALA A 346 -5.11 0.15 -2.22
CA ALA A 346 -5.48 1.50 -2.60
C ALA A 346 -6.73 1.51 -3.48
N GLU A 347 -7.56 2.55 -3.33
CA GLU A 347 -8.56 2.92 -4.33
C GLU A 347 -7.90 3.74 -5.46
N SER A 348 -8.62 3.95 -6.55
CA SER A 348 -8.26 4.96 -7.55
C SER A 348 -8.22 6.34 -6.90
N GLY A 349 -7.03 6.90 -6.68
CA GLY A 349 -6.89 8.20 -6.01
C GLY A 349 -5.45 8.55 -5.60
N PRO A 350 -5.28 9.64 -4.84
CA PRO A 350 -3.96 10.11 -4.38
C PRO A 350 -3.38 9.25 -3.25
N HIS A 351 -4.20 8.51 -2.50
CA HIS A 351 -3.75 7.65 -1.40
C HIS A 351 -3.27 6.30 -1.95
N HIS A 352 -1.96 6.12 -2.06
CA HIS A 352 -1.37 4.93 -2.69
C HIS A 352 -0.21 4.29 -1.91
N HIS A 353 0.14 4.83 -0.75
CA HIS A 353 1.12 4.28 0.20
C HIS A 353 0.40 3.35 1.20
N VAL A 354 0.00 2.18 0.69
CA VAL A 354 -0.85 1.20 1.37
C VAL A 354 -0.03 0.01 1.88
N GLY A 355 -0.58 -0.81 2.78
CA GLY A 355 0.16 -1.93 3.38
C GLY A 355 0.73 -2.93 2.38
N PHE A 356 0.01 -3.23 1.29
CA PHE A 356 0.46 -4.13 0.23
C PHE A 356 0.70 -3.41 -1.10
N GLU A 357 1.60 -2.43 -1.12
CA GLU A 357 1.94 -1.71 -2.35
C GLU A 357 2.35 -2.68 -3.49
N ASN A 358 1.64 -2.61 -4.61
CA ASN A 358 1.90 -3.42 -5.80
C ASN A 358 2.92 -2.82 -6.78
N ARG A 359 3.48 -1.64 -6.48
CA ARG A 359 4.52 -1.00 -7.30
C ARG A 359 5.37 -0.03 -6.49
N PRO A 360 6.68 0.04 -6.76
CA PRO A 360 7.52 1.04 -6.13
C PRO A 360 7.22 2.44 -6.66
N ARG A 361 7.43 3.44 -5.80
CA ARG A 361 7.24 4.87 -6.10
C ARG A 361 8.28 5.69 -5.37
N LEU A 362 8.67 6.82 -5.98
CA LEU A 362 9.61 7.76 -5.37
C LEU A 362 8.99 8.56 -4.23
N CYS A 363 7.71 8.92 -4.29
CA CYS A 363 7.07 9.69 -3.21
C CYS A 363 7.06 8.92 -1.89
N GLY A 364 7.18 9.66 -0.78
CA GLY A 364 6.96 9.19 0.58
C GLY A 364 5.76 9.90 1.24
N VAL A 365 5.52 9.53 2.50
CA VAL A 365 4.50 10.13 3.37
C VAL A 365 5.24 11.08 4.32
N ASP A 366 5.11 12.41 4.15
CA ASP A 366 5.85 13.37 4.97
C ASP A 366 4.94 14.44 5.60
N ALA A 367 5.19 14.75 6.88
CA ALA A 367 4.33 15.61 7.69
C ALA A 367 4.54 17.13 7.49
N LEU A 368 5.77 17.61 7.23
CA LEU A 368 6.06 19.06 7.05
C LEU A 368 7.04 19.29 5.90
N PRO A 369 6.60 19.86 4.77
CA PRO A 369 7.44 19.92 3.57
C PRO A 369 8.33 21.17 3.57
N VAL A 370 9.20 21.35 4.57
CA VAL A 370 10.13 22.48 4.66
C VAL A 370 11.58 22.01 4.56
N CYS A 371 12.39 22.68 3.74
CA CYS A 371 13.79 22.34 3.55
C CYS A 371 14.62 23.58 3.22
N PHE A 372 15.93 23.49 3.42
CA PHE A 372 16.86 24.46 2.85
C PHE A 372 17.15 24.12 1.40
N ARG A 373 17.03 25.11 0.52
CA ARG A 373 17.48 25.07 -0.86
C ARG A 373 18.81 25.79 -0.96
N GLN A 374 19.79 25.16 -1.61
CA GLN A 374 21.06 25.81 -1.95
C GLN A 374 20.83 26.79 -3.12
N THR A 375 21.21 28.06 -2.93
CA THR A 375 21.20 29.10 -3.97
C THR A 375 22.61 29.70 -4.13
N ASP A 376 22.80 30.52 -5.17
CA ASP A 376 24.05 31.26 -5.39
C ASP A 376 24.37 32.24 -4.24
N GLU A 377 23.34 32.69 -3.52
CA GLU A 377 23.43 33.64 -2.41
C GLU A 377 23.47 32.94 -1.04
N GLY A 378 23.50 31.60 -1.00
CA GLY A 378 23.53 30.79 0.22
C GLY A 378 22.28 29.92 0.41
N LEU A 379 22.04 29.50 1.65
CA LEU A 379 20.88 28.68 2.01
C LEU A 379 19.62 29.53 2.15
N GLU A 380 18.54 29.06 1.54
CA GLU A 380 17.20 29.63 1.64
C GLU A 380 16.23 28.57 2.15
N LEU A 381 15.55 28.84 3.26
CA LEU A 381 14.52 27.95 3.79
C LEU A 381 13.23 28.16 3.00
N VAL A 382 12.70 27.08 2.42
CA VAL A 382 11.48 27.11 1.61
C VAL A 382 10.49 26.03 2.02
N ARG A 383 9.19 26.31 1.86
CA ARG A 383 8.15 25.28 1.86
C ARG A 383 8.00 24.68 0.46
N SER A 384 8.24 23.38 0.33
CA SER A 384 7.93 22.57 -0.84
C SER A 384 6.45 22.20 -0.88
N ARG A 385 5.88 22.06 -2.08
CA ARG A 385 4.60 21.38 -2.31
C ARG A 385 4.75 20.04 -3.01
N ARG A 386 5.98 19.68 -3.35
CA ARG A 386 6.35 18.38 -3.91
C ARG A 386 6.52 17.40 -2.77
N SER A 387 6.07 16.17 -2.97
CA SER A 387 6.31 15.06 -2.04
C SER A 387 7.81 14.82 -1.88
N TRP A 388 8.26 14.39 -0.70
CA TRP A 388 9.64 13.97 -0.58
C TRP A 388 9.85 12.65 -1.29
N ALA A 389 11.07 12.48 -1.78
CA ALA A 389 11.53 11.23 -2.30
C ALA A 389 11.90 10.30 -1.13
N ARG A 390 11.21 9.17 -1.00
CA ARG A 390 11.63 8.08 -0.12
C ARG A 390 12.84 7.36 -0.72
N SER A 391 13.75 6.93 0.15
CA SER A 391 14.90 6.10 -0.23
C SER A 391 14.69 4.62 0.11
N VAL A 392 13.72 4.34 0.98
CA VAL A 392 13.37 3.02 1.47
C VAL A 392 11.86 2.87 1.55
N THR A 393 11.39 1.62 1.55
CA THR A 393 9.99 1.24 1.76
C THR A 393 9.98 -0.10 2.48
N ASP A 394 8.98 -0.33 3.33
CA ASP A 394 8.75 -1.61 4.00
C ASP A 394 7.49 -2.33 3.53
N THR A 395 6.68 -1.68 2.69
CA THR A 395 5.40 -2.17 2.16
C THR A 395 5.53 -2.66 0.72
N VAL A 396 6.47 -2.13 -0.07
CA VAL A 396 6.74 -2.63 -1.44
C VAL A 396 7.64 -3.86 -1.35
N VAL A 397 7.01 -5.02 -1.23
CA VAL A 397 7.72 -6.31 -1.25
C VAL A 397 7.86 -6.80 -2.69
N SER A 398 9.07 -7.22 -3.05
CA SER A 398 9.37 -7.87 -4.32
C SER A 398 9.89 -9.28 -4.12
N ASP A 399 9.72 -10.12 -5.12
CA ASP A 399 10.45 -11.38 -5.20
C ASP A 399 11.81 -11.21 -5.91
N ALA A 400 12.58 -12.30 -5.97
CA ALA A 400 13.89 -12.31 -6.62
C ALA A 400 13.84 -12.01 -8.13
N ALA A 401 12.68 -12.17 -8.78
CA ALA A 401 12.45 -11.87 -10.19
C ALA A 401 12.01 -10.40 -10.42
N GLY A 402 11.84 -9.62 -9.35
CA GLY A 402 11.43 -8.22 -9.44
C GLY A 402 9.93 -8.03 -9.65
N ARG A 403 9.11 -9.04 -9.35
CA ARG A 403 7.64 -8.91 -9.34
C ARG A 403 7.19 -8.36 -7.99
N PHE A 404 6.25 -7.43 -7.99
CA PHE A 404 5.85 -6.66 -6.80
C PHE A 404 4.47 -7.04 -6.27
N GLY A 405 4.31 -6.98 -4.95
CA GLY A 405 3.03 -7.19 -4.28
C GLY A 405 2.50 -8.63 -4.42
N TYR A 406 1.23 -8.81 -4.04
CA TYR A 406 0.59 -10.13 -4.04
C TYR A 406 0.06 -10.59 -5.40
N GLY A 407 -0.01 -9.71 -6.42
CA GLY A 407 -0.59 -10.03 -7.73
C GLY A 407 -0.05 -11.31 -8.38
N PRO A 408 1.28 -11.53 -8.45
CA PRO A 408 1.87 -12.77 -8.97
C PRO A 408 1.52 -14.03 -8.15
N TYR A 409 1.09 -13.85 -6.90
CA TYR A 409 0.79 -14.90 -5.93
C TYR A 409 -0.69 -14.88 -5.51
N LEU A 410 -1.55 -14.26 -6.32
CA LEU A 410 -2.96 -14.03 -6.00
C LEU A 410 -3.72 -15.30 -5.57
N PRO A 411 -3.52 -16.50 -6.16
CA PRO A 411 -4.18 -17.71 -5.67
C PRO A 411 -3.84 -18.05 -4.22
N HIS A 412 -2.59 -17.85 -3.79
CA HIS A 412 -2.18 -18.08 -2.41
C HIS A 412 -2.78 -17.03 -1.47
N PHE A 413 -2.82 -15.78 -1.90
CA PHE A 413 -3.47 -14.71 -1.15
C PHE A 413 -4.97 -14.98 -0.94
N VAL A 414 -5.70 -15.32 -2.01
CA VAL A 414 -7.11 -15.72 -1.91
C VAL A 414 -7.28 -16.94 -1.01
N ARG A 415 -6.42 -17.96 -1.17
CA ARG A 415 -6.47 -19.18 -0.35
C ARG A 415 -6.39 -18.85 1.14
N GLY A 416 -5.44 -18.01 1.52
CA GLY A 416 -5.26 -17.61 2.92
C GLY A 416 -6.43 -16.78 3.46
N ALA A 417 -6.97 -15.86 2.65
CA ALA A 417 -8.16 -15.09 3.01
C ALA A 417 -9.37 -16.01 3.23
N PHE A 418 -9.61 -16.94 2.32
CA PHE A 418 -10.71 -17.89 2.43
C PHE A 418 -10.54 -18.87 3.59
N ASP A 419 -9.35 -19.42 3.79
CA ASP A 419 -9.05 -20.34 4.91
C ASP A 419 -9.34 -19.68 6.27
N LEU A 420 -8.89 -18.45 6.49
CA LEU A 420 -9.20 -17.76 7.75
C LEU A 420 -10.69 -17.39 7.85
N TRP A 421 -11.29 -16.91 6.76
CA TRP A 421 -12.71 -16.55 6.75
C TRP A 421 -13.63 -17.73 7.06
N ALA A 422 -13.29 -18.93 6.56
CA ALA A 422 -14.01 -20.15 6.89
C ALA A 422 -13.96 -20.47 8.40
N VAL A 423 -12.82 -20.23 9.05
CA VAL A 423 -12.68 -20.37 10.52
C VAL A 423 -13.49 -19.31 11.25
N LEU A 424 -13.44 -18.05 10.81
CA LEU A 424 -14.25 -16.96 11.36
C LEU A 424 -15.74 -17.31 11.31
N CYS A 425 -16.24 -17.82 10.19
CA CYS A 425 -17.64 -18.25 10.06
C CYS A 425 -17.99 -19.45 10.97
N ARG A 426 -17.09 -20.45 11.04
CA ARG A 426 -17.31 -21.69 11.80
C ARG A 426 -17.36 -21.43 13.31
N ASP A 427 -16.41 -20.65 13.82
CA ASP A 427 -16.18 -20.45 15.25
C ASP A 427 -16.62 -19.05 15.72
N ARG A 428 -17.51 -18.39 14.97
CA ARG A 428 -17.95 -16.99 15.16
C ARG A 428 -18.43 -16.67 16.57
N ASP A 429 -19.11 -17.61 17.23
CA ASP A 429 -19.66 -17.41 18.57
C ASP A 429 -18.55 -17.40 19.64
N GLU A 430 -17.58 -18.31 19.52
CA GLU A 430 -16.41 -18.38 20.42
C GLU A 430 -15.53 -17.15 20.24
N ILE A 431 -15.21 -16.81 18.99
CA ILE A 431 -14.39 -15.65 18.64
C ILE A 431 -15.07 -14.35 19.10
N GLY A 432 -16.37 -14.21 18.86
CA GLY A 432 -17.14 -13.04 19.28
C GLY A 432 -17.23 -12.91 20.79
N ALA A 433 -17.41 -14.02 21.52
CA ALA A 433 -17.42 -14.02 22.97
C ALA A 433 -16.06 -13.58 23.53
N PHE A 434 -14.97 -14.17 23.02
CA PHE A 434 -13.62 -13.81 23.41
C PHE A 434 -13.33 -12.32 23.17
N ALA A 435 -13.61 -11.80 21.97
CA ALA A 435 -13.38 -10.39 21.64
C ALA A 435 -14.18 -9.44 22.54
N ARG A 436 -15.43 -9.78 22.88
CA ARG A 436 -16.27 -8.98 23.78
C ARG A 436 -15.79 -9.01 25.24
N GLU A 437 -15.20 -10.10 25.70
CA GLU A 437 -14.61 -10.19 27.04
C GLU A 437 -13.29 -9.40 27.14
N HIS A 438 -12.51 -9.36 26.06
CA HIS A 438 -11.19 -8.72 26.04
C HIS A 438 -11.20 -7.24 25.63
N ARG A 439 -12.36 -6.70 25.20
CA ARG A 439 -12.48 -5.30 24.77
C ARG A 439 -12.50 -4.30 25.93
N ASP A 440 -12.77 -4.75 27.15
CA ASP A 440 -12.98 -3.84 28.28
C ASP A 440 -11.73 -3.00 28.56
N GLY A 441 -11.94 -1.69 28.65
CA GLY A 441 -10.87 -0.71 28.81
C GLY A 441 -9.99 -0.52 27.58
N VAL A 442 -10.24 -1.19 26.45
CA VAL A 442 -9.55 -0.94 25.17
C VAL A 442 -10.25 0.20 24.42
N PHE A 443 -9.46 1.12 23.90
CA PHE A 443 -9.95 2.26 23.13
C PHE A 443 -9.49 2.14 21.68
N ALA A 444 -10.35 2.53 20.75
CA ALA A 444 -10.04 2.70 19.35
C ALA A 444 -9.95 4.19 19.02
N ARG A 445 -9.07 4.55 18.09
CA ARG A 445 -8.97 5.89 17.52
C ARG A 445 -10.18 6.16 16.65
N VAL A 446 -10.68 7.38 16.78
CA VAL A 446 -11.80 7.91 16.00
C VAL A 446 -11.23 8.95 15.06
N LEU A 447 -11.49 8.77 13.75
CA LEU A 447 -11.11 9.70 12.70
C LEU A 447 -12.38 10.39 12.17
N PRO A 448 -12.67 11.64 12.59
CA PRO A 448 -13.76 12.42 12.00
C PRO A 448 -13.47 12.85 10.56
N ARG A 449 -12.19 12.93 10.19
CA ARG A 449 -11.67 13.33 8.87
C ARG A 449 -10.38 12.58 8.57
N ASP A 450 -9.96 12.63 7.30
CA ASP A 450 -8.66 12.13 6.88
C ASP A 450 -7.52 12.89 7.58
N THR A 451 -6.53 12.15 8.09
CA THR A 451 -5.39 12.72 8.83
C THR A 451 -4.56 13.68 7.95
N GLY A 452 -4.47 13.43 6.64
CA GLY A 452 -3.74 14.27 5.68
C GLY A 452 -4.35 15.66 5.51
N ASP A 453 -5.67 15.79 5.62
CA ASP A 453 -6.36 17.08 5.60
C ASP A 453 -5.98 17.93 6.81
N TYR A 454 -5.89 17.32 7.99
CA TYR A 454 -5.41 18.01 9.18
C TYR A 454 -3.94 18.39 9.08
N TYR A 455 -3.07 17.53 8.55
CA TYR A 455 -1.66 17.87 8.34
C TYR A 455 -1.49 19.10 7.44
N THR A 456 -2.23 19.15 6.33
CA THR A 456 -2.22 20.30 5.42
C THR A 456 -2.72 21.56 6.12
N THR A 457 -3.82 21.44 6.86
CA THR A 457 -4.41 22.54 7.63
C THR A 457 -3.46 23.06 8.71
N LEU A 458 -2.81 22.15 9.44
CA LEU A 458 -1.85 22.48 10.49
C LEU A 458 -0.62 23.17 9.91
N ALA A 459 -0.07 22.68 8.80
CA ALA A 459 1.03 23.32 8.11
C ALA A 459 0.67 24.74 7.63
N ASP A 460 -0.53 24.95 7.08
CA ASP A 460 -1.01 26.27 6.68
C ASP A 460 -1.21 27.20 7.89
N ARG A 461 -1.71 26.65 9.00
CA ARG A 461 -1.88 27.37 10.26
C ARG A 461 -0.53 27.83 10.82
N LEU A 462 0.43 26.92 10.96
CA LEU A 462 1.75 27.20 11.56
C LEU A 462 2.62 28.12 10.70
N LEU A 463 2.59 27.95 9.37
CA LEU A 463 3.52 28.64 8.47
C LEU A 463 2.97 29.93 7.87
N ALA A 464 1.65 30.05 7.76
CA ALA A 464 1.00 31.20 7.15
C ALA A 464 -0.02 31.90 8.07
N ASN A 465 -0.25 31.40 9.29
CA ASN A 465 -1.33 31.85 10.16
C ASN A 465 -2.69 31.83 9.43
N ALA A 466 -2.89 30.83 8.56
CA ALA A 466 -4.09 30.71 7.76
C ALA A 466 -5.33 30.53 8.66
N PRO A 467 -6.50 31.04 8.26
CA PRO A 467 -7.74 30.81 8.99
C PRO A 467 -8.13 29.33 8.90
N LEU A 468 -8.56 28.76 10.03
CA LEU A 468 -9.04 27.38 10.11
C LEU A 468 -10.39 27.23 9.38
N PRO A 469 -10.62 26.14 8.62
CA PRO A 469 -11.90 25.87 7.94
C PRO A 469 -13.11 26.04 8.86
N SER A 470 -14.20 26.64 8.35
CA SER A 470 -15.39 26.99 9.15
C SER A 470 -16.21 25.80 9.64
N ASP A 471 -16.02 24.65 9.02
CA ASP A 471 -16.71 23.41 9.31
C ASP A 471 -16.00 22.56 10.39
N LEU A 472 -14.80 22.96 10.84
CA LEU A 472 -14.14 22.34 12.00
C LEU A 472 -14.92 22.61 13.30
N ALA A 473 -15.06 21.59 14.12
CA ALA A 473 -15.58 21.67 15.46
C ALA A 473 -14.62 22.42 16.40
N GLU A 474 -15.13 22.83 17.56
CA GLU A 474 -14.36 23.59 18.55
C GLU A 474 -13.15 22.80 19.07
N SER A 475 -13.34 21.49 19.30
CA SER A 475 -12.29 20.59 19.76
C SER A 475 -11.17 20.40 18.72
N GLU A 476 -11.53 20.32 17.42
CA GLU A 476 -10.57 20.24 16.32
C GLU A 476 -9.73 21.53 16.24
N ARG A 477 -10.38 22.69 16.36
CA ARG A 477 -9.70 24.00 16.33
C ARG A 477 -8.73 24.15 17.49
N GLY A 478 -9.14 23.78 18.70
CA GLY A 478 -8.30 23.87 19.90
C GLY A 478 -7.00 23.08 19.75
N GLN A 479 -7.07 21.86 19.21
CA GLN A 479 -5.88 21.02 18.97
C GLN A 479 -4.97 21.58 17.88
N LEU A 480 -5.55 22.04 16.75
CA LEU A 480 -4.77 22.66 15.67
C LEU A 480 -4.07 23.96 16.12
N ASP A 481 -4.72 24.79 16.94
CA ASP A 481 -4.10 25.98 17.55
C ASP A 481 -3.05 25.62 18.61
N ALA A 482 -3.16 24.43 19.24
CA ALA A 482 -2.14 23.90 20.14
C ALA A 482 -0.88 23.44 19.37
N GLY A 483 -0.99 23.16 18.07
CA GLY A 483 0.07 22.64 17.23
C GLY A 483 -0.01 21.14 16.98
N ASP A 484 -1.15 20.51 17.28
CA ASP A 484 -1.35 19.07 17.14
C ASP A 484 -2.36 18.77 16.03
N VAL A 485 -2.16 17.65 15.35
CA VAL A 485 -3.24 17.06 14.54
C VAL A 485 -4.31 16.53 15.49
N PRO A 486 -5.61 16.82 15.28
CA PRO A 486 -6.68 16.35 16.14
C PRO A 486 -6.67 14.83 16.34
N TYR A 487 -6.77 14.41 17.61
CA TYR A 487 -6.75 13.01 18.01
C TYR A 487 -7.91 12.71 18.95
N TYR A 488 -8.69 11.70 18.58
CA TYR A 488 -9.85 11.27 19.32
C TYR A 488 -9.83 9.78 19.52
N PHE A 489 -10.43 9.32 20.61
CA PHE A 489 -10.60 7.91 20.89
C PHE A 489 -11.94 7.67 21.60
N ALA A 490 -12.45 6.45 21.45
CA ALA A 490 -13.66 5.98 22.12
C ALA A 490 -13.46 4.54 22.60
N ALA A 491 -14.14 4.16 23.67
CA ALA A 491 -14.18 2.77 24.08
C ALA A 491 -14.98 1.97 23.05
N ILE A 492 -14.63 0.72 22.83
CA ILE A 492 -15.31 -0.10 21.82
C ILE A 492 -16.76 -0.36 22.26
N GLY A 493 -17.73 0.05 21.43
CA GLY A 493 -19.15 -0.03 21.75
C GLY A 493 -19.68 1.14 22.60
N ASP A 494 -18.86 2.17 22.86
CA ASP A 494 -19.26 3.46 23.43
C ASP A 494 -19.23 4.52 22.30
N ASP A 495 -20.28 5.33 22.19
CA ASP A 495 -20.39 6.42 21.23
C ASP A 495 -19.73 7.72 21.73
N ARG A 496 -19.35 7.76 23.01
CA ARG A 496 -18.75 8.94 23.62
C ARG A 496 -17.27 9.07 23.28
N MET A 497 -17.00 10.03 22.40
CA MET A 497 -15.65 10.42 22.02
C MET A 497 -14.93 11.19 23.14
N SER A 498 -13.61 11.01 23.24
CA SER A 498 -12.74 11.71 24.18
C SER A 498 -11.45 12.16 23.53
N THR A 499 -10.88 13.25 24.05
CA THR A 499 -9.47 13.62 23.90
C THR A 499 -8.71 13.27 25.18
N ILE A 500 -7.39 13.51 25.23
CA ILE A 500 -6.62 13.35 26.46
C ILE A 500 -7.06 14.28 27.59
N ASP A 501 -7.74 15.38 27.26
CA ASP A 501 -8.24 16.36 28.23
C ASP A 501 -9.63 15.99 28.78
N GLY A 502 -10.31 15.02 28.16
CA GLY A 502 -11.58 14.48 28.62
C GLY A 502 -12.59 14.23 27.51
N PRO A 503 -13.82 13.87 27.88
CA PRO A 503 -14.92 13.69 26.93
C PRO A 503 -15.25 14.97 26.16
N VAL A 504 -15.66 14.82 24.91
CA VAL A 504 -16.05 15.95 24.04
C VAL A 504 -17.46 15.73 23.46
N ASP A 505 -18.31 16.75 23.58
CA ASP A 505 -19.67 16.76 23.03
C ASP A 505 -19.63 17.30 21.58
N ASP A 506 -19.05 16.54 20.66
CA ASP A 506 -18.83 16.99 19.26
C ASP A 506 -19.85 16.37 18.27
N PRO A 507 -20.68 17.17 17.56
CA PRO A 507 -21.71 16.65 16.67
C PRO A 507 -21.21 16.54 15.22
N LYS A 508 -20.36 15.55 14.90
CA LYS A 508 -20.06 15.14 13.50
C LYS A 508 -19.65 13.66 13.35
N LEU A 509 -20.06 12.77 14.24
CA LEU A 509 -20.07 11.35 13.89
C LEU A 509 -21.36 11.08 13.10
N THR A 510 -21.25 10.65 11.85
CA THR A 510 -22.42 10.21 11.07
C THR A 510 -22.94 8.90 11.68
N ASP A 511 -24.24 8.63 11.57
CA ASP A 511 -24.86 7.39 12.10
C ASP A 511 -24.15 6.12 11.58
N ASP A 512 -23.53 6.17 10.40
CA ASP A 512 -22.73 5.10 9.79
C ASP A 512 -21.40 4.78 10.50
N GLN A 513 -20.96 5.60 11.46
CA GLN A 513 -19.67 5.46 12.14
C GLN A 513 -19.74 4.72 13.49
N LEU A 514 -20.91 4.21 13.89
CA LEU A 514 -21.16 3.59 15.20
C LEU A 514 -21.73 2.17 15.04
N ALA A 515 -20.86 1.15 15.02
CA ALA A 515 -21.32 -0.22 15.21
C ALA A 515 -21.68 -0.43 16.69
N THR A 516 -22.98 -0.62 16.97
CA THR A 516 -23.48 -0.86 18.34
C THR A 516 -23.10 -2.26 18.85
N GLU A 517 -22.85 -3.21 17.94
CA GLU A 517 -22.42 -4.57 18.23
C GLU A 517 -21.08 -4.85 17.54
N TRP A 518 -20.03 -5.05 18.35
CA TRP A 518 -18.69 -5.36 17.86
C TRP A 518 -18.07 -6.55 18.63
N PRO A 519 -17.45 -7.52 17.92
CA PRO A 519 -17.43 -7.65 16.46
C PRO A 519 -18.80 -8.11 15.90
N PRO A 520 -19.15 -7.76 14.65
CA PRO A 520 -20.45 -8.04 14.03
C PRO A 520 -20.54 -9.50 13.54
N VAL A 521 -20.40 -10.46 14.46
CA VAL A 521 -20.28 -11.90 14.13
C VAL A 521 -21.52 -12.47 13.44
N ALA A 522 -22.68 -11.82 13.56
CA ALA A 522 -23.91 -12.21 12.90
C ALA A 522 -23.81 -12.12 11.36
N ASP A 523 -22.97 -11.21 10.87
CA ASP A 523 -22.78 -10.94 9.44
C ASP A 523 -21.69 -11.82 8.82
N TRP A 524 -21.01 -12.66 9.62
CA TRP A 524 -19.96 -13.54 9.14
C TRP A 524 -20.55 -14.80 8.52
N ASP A 525 -20.71 -14.76 7.19
CA ASP A 525 -21.05 -15.91 6.36
C ASP A 525 -20.10 -16.05 5.17
N LEU A 526 -20.15 -17.19 4.47
CA LEU A 526 -19.25 -17.47 3.35
C LEU A 526 -19.42 -16.49 2.18
N GLY A 527 -20.57 -15.82 2.04
CA GLY A 527 -20.83 -14.81 1.02
C GLY A 527 -20.13 -13.48 1.31
N GLY A 528 -19.97 -13.12 2.59
CA GLY A 528 -19.30 -11.89 3.04
C GLY A 528 -17.87 -11.72 2.52
N LEU A 529 -17.17 -12.82 2.19
CA LEU A 529 -15.82 -12.76 1.64
C LEU A 529 -15.78 -12.21 0.19
N GLY A 530 -16.87 -12.32 -0.56
CA GLY A 530 -16.86 -12.02 -1.99
C GLY A 530 -16.44 -10.58 -2.31
N MET A 531 -16.83 -9.59 -1.50
CA MET A 531 -16.46 -8.18 -1.75
C MET A 531 -14.96 -7.97 -1.54
N THR A 532 -14.39 -8.63 -0.54
CA THR A 532 -12.96 -8.65 -0.25
C THR A 532 -12.17 -9.25 -1.42
N LEU A 533 -12.63 -10.38 -1.99
CA LEU A 533 -11.96 -11.01 -3.13
C LEU A 533 -12.01 -10.15 -4.39
N ARG A 534 -13.16 -9.50 -4.64
CA ARG A 534 -13.29 -8.54 -5.74
C ARG A 534 -12.29 -7.40 -5.60
N GLY A 535 -12.24 -6.75 -4.43
CA GLY A 535 -11.30 -5.66 -4.18
C GLY A 535 -9.83 -6.10 -4.32
N ALA A 536 -9.51 -7.32 -3.90
CA ALA A 536 -8.16 -7.88 -4.05
C ALA A 536 -7.81 -8.13 -5.54
N LEU A 537 -8.75 -8.66 -6.33
CA LEU A 537 -8.54 -8.88 -7.76
C LEU A 537 -8.37 -7.56 -8.52
N ASP A 538 -9.26 -6.60 -8.26
CA ASP A 538 -9.25 -5.27 -8.89
C ASP A 538 -7.92 -4.54 -8.64
N TYR A 539 -7.38 -4.64 -7.42
CA TYR A 539 -6.10 -4.02 -7.06
C TYR A 539 -4.88 -4.78 -7.62
N ALA A 540 -4.93 -6.11 -7.68
CA ALA A 540 -3.83 -6.92 -8.21
C ALA A 540 -3.55 -6.63 -9.69
N ALA A 541 -4.58 -6.31 -10.48
CA ALA A 541 -4.50 -6.01 -11.91
C ALA A 541 -3.67 -7.05 -12.70
N THR A 542 -3.82 -8.33 -12.35
CA THR A 542 -3.03 -9.41 -12.97
C THR A 542 -3.52 -9.69 -14.41
N PRO A 543 -2.64 -9.65 -15.43
CA PRO A 543 -3.02 -9.95 -16.81
C PRO A 543 -3.22 -11.45 -17.05
N ALA A 544 -2.60 -12.30 -16.20
CA ALA A 544 -2.82 -13.74 -16.21
C ALA A 544 -3.94 -14.11 -15.24
N LEU A 545 -4.73 -15.12 -15.59
CA LEU A 545 -5.69 -15.80 -14.71
C LEU A 545 -4.99 -17.01 -14.06
N PRO A 546 -4.38 -16.86 -12.87
CA PRO A 546 -3.54 -17.87 -12.25
C PRO A 546 -4.35 -18.99 -11.59
N ARG A 547 -3.75 -20.17 -11.50
CA ARG A 547 -4.27 -21.31 -10.73
C ARG A 547 -3.16 -21.89 -9.86
N ALA A 548 -3.36 -21.86 -8.55
CA ALA A 548 -2.49 -22.49 -7.56
C ALA A 548 -3.22 -22.67 -6.23
N ALA A 549 -2.72 -23.51 -5.33
CA ALA A 549 -3.26 -23.70 -3.98
C ALA A 549 -4.78 -24.00 -3.91
N GLY A 550 -5.31 -24.74 -4.89
CA GLY A 550 -6.74 -25.03 -4.98
C GLY A 550 -7.60 -23.81 -5.33
N VAL A 551 -7.01 -22.71 -5.82
CA VAL A 551 -7.70 -21.50 -6.23
C VAL A 551 -7.54 -21.29 -7.73
N ARG A 552 -8.65 -20.94 -8.39
CA ARG A 552 -8.71 -20.45 -9.77
C ARG A 552 -9.23 -19.03 -9.76
N VAL A 553 -8.56 -18.14 -10.49
CA VAL A 553 -8.95 -16.73 -10.61
C VAL A 553 -9.37 -16.48 -12.05
N GLY A 554 -10.62 -16.05 -12.25
CA GLY A 554 -11.17 -15.54 -13.49
C GLY A 554 -11.18 -14.00 -13.53
N ALA A 555 -11.67 -13.41 -14.62
CA ALA A 555 -11.75 -11.94 -14.76
C ALA A 555 -12.74 -11.29 -13.77
N SER A 556 -13.82 -11.99 -13.46
CA SER A 556 -14.89 -11.52 -12.55
C SER A 556 -15.39 -12.64 -11.64
N GLU A 557 -14.56 -13.67 -11.43
CA GLU A 557 -14.87 -14.80 -10.57
C GLU A 557 -13.62 -15.39 -9.92
N VAL A 558 -13.80 -16.04 -8.78
CA VAL A 558 -12.77 -16.78 -8.08
C VAL A 558 -13.37 -18.08 -7.57
N ALA A 559 -12.77 -19.20 -7.96
CA ALA A 559 -13.16 -20.52 -7.48
C ALA A 559 -12.13 -21.05 -6.48
N VAL A 560 -12.60 -21.52 -5.33
CA VAL A 560 -11.78 -22.06 -4.25
C VAL A 560 -12.22 -23.49 -3.94
N ASP A 561 -11.32 -24.44 -4.15
CA ASP A 561 -11.50 -25.84 -3.79
C ASP A 561 -11.52 -25.99 -2.26
N TRP A 562 -12.46 -26.77 -1.76
CA TRP A 562 -12.64 -27.08 -0.34
C TRP A 562 -12.73 -28.60 -0.12
N PRO A 563 -11.58 -29.31 -0.16
CA PRO A 563 -11.52 -30.76 -0.15
C PRO A 563 -12.17 -31.41 1.07
N GLU A 564 -12.10 -30.77 2.24
CA GLU A 564 -12.70 -31.25 3.48
C GLU A 564 -14.23 -31.44 3.38
N PHE A 565 -14.88 -30.71 2.47
CA PHE A 565 -16.31 -30.76 2.23
C PHE A 565 -16.68 -31.30 0.83
N ASP A 566 -15.70 -31.84 0.09
CA ASP A 566 -15.87 -32.32 -1.29
C ASP A 566 -16.57 -31.28 -2.20
N ALA A 567 -16.24 -30.01 -1.98
CA ALA A 567 -16.92 -28.88 -2.60
C ALA A 567 -15.95 -27.87 -3.22
N ARG A 568 -16.44 -27.08 -4.18
CA ARG A 568 -15.81 -25.90 -4.74
C ARG A 568 -16.73 -24.70 -4.52
N LEU A 569 -16.22 -23.66 -3.87
CA LEU A 569 -16.92 -22.38 -3.77
C LEU A 569 -16.54 -21.50 -4.94
N ILE A 570 -17.53 -20.98 -5.65
CA ILE A 570 -17.34 -20.09 -6.79
C ILE A 570 -17.94 -18.74 -6.41
N TYR A 571 -17.06 -17.77 -6.18
CA TYR A 571 -17.40 -16.37 -6.00
C TYR A 571 -17.44 -15.72 -7.38
N SER A 572 -18.51 -15.00 -7.70
CA SER A 572 -18.66 -14.31 -8.99
C SER A 572 -19.38 -13.00 -8.80
N TRP A 573 -19.00 -11.99 -9.56
CA TRP A 573 -19.58 -10.66 -9.42
C TRP A 573 -19.76 -9.97 -10.78
N ASP A 574 -20.74 -9.08 -10.81
CA ASP A 574 -20.95 -8.12 -11.89
C ASP A 574 -20.99 -6.69 -11.32
N ALA A 575 -21.42 -5.72 -12.13
CA ALA A 575 -21.49 -4.33 -11.71
C ALA A 575 -22.44 -4.11 -10.52
N GLU A 576 -23.46 -4.97 -10.34
CA GLU A 576 -24.56 -4.76 -9.40
C GLU A 576 -24.60 -5.78 -8.26
N THR A 577 -24.04 -6.98 -8.46
CA THR A 577 -24.25 -8.11 -7.57
C THR A 577 -23.00 -8.94 -7.33
N ASN A 578 -22.96 -9.57 -6.15
CA ASN A 578 -21.98 -10.58 -5.78
C ASN A 578 -22.71 -11.88 -5.44
N ARG A 579 -22.20 -13.02 -5.93
CA ARG A 579 -22.83 -14.34 -5.82
C ARG A 579 -21.79 -15.36 -5.37
N VAL A 580 -22.20 -16.23 -4.45
CA VAL A 580 -21.44 -17.43 -4.08
C VAL A 580 -22.24 -18.68 -4.46
N LYS A 581 -21.60 -19.60 -5.17
CA LYS A 581 -22.15 -20.91 -5.55
C LYS A 581 -21.29 -22.02 -4.95
N VAL A 582 -21.93 -23.06 -4.46
CA VAL A 582 -21.27 -24.31 -4.08
C VAL A 582 -21.43 -25.31 -5.23
N ALA A 583 -20.33 -25.87 -5.71
CA ALA A 583 -20.27 -26.91 -6.73
C ALA A 583 -19.58 -28.16 -6.15
N GLU A 584 -19.80 -29.32 -6.77
CA GLU A 584 -19.05 -30.54 -6.44
C GLU A 584 -17.57 -30.38 -6.81
N LEU A 585 -16.69 -30.98 -6.01
CA LEU A 585 -15.25 -30.99 -6.30
C LEU A 585 -14.93 -32.05 -7.35
N THR A 586 -15.21 -31.75 -8.61
CA THR A 586 -14.71 -32.55 -9.74
C THR A 586 -13.35 -32.04 -10.20
N GLU A 587 -12.46 -32.97 -10.57
CA GLU A 587 -11.29 -32.60 -11.38
C GLU A 587 -11.81 -32.03 -12.71
N PRO A 588 -11.30 -30.87 -13.16
CA PRO A 588 -11.65 -30.38 -14.48
C PRO A 588 -11.21 -31.43 -15.49
N GLU A 589 -12.10 -31.79 -16.42
CA GLU A 589 -11.71 -32.66 -17.52
C GLU A 589 -10.57 -31.97 -18.29
N PRO A 590 -9.59 -32.68 -18.87
CA PRO A 590 -8.49 -32.07 -19.63
C PRO A 590 -8.96 -31.06 -20.69
N LEU A 591 -10.18 -31.26 -21.22
CA LEU A 591 -10.84 -30.38 -22.17
C LEU A 591 -11.32 -29.05 -21.57
N ASP A 592 -11.73 -29.02 -20.30
CA ASP A 592 -12.10 -27.79 -19.59
C ASP A 592 -10.87 -26.89 -19.39
N GLU A 593 -9.71 -27.48 -19.08
CA GLU A 593 -8.46 -26.72 -18.94
C GLU A 593 -8.00 -26.11 -20.27
N ILE A 594 -8.24 -26.83 -21.38
CA ILE A 594 -7.99 -26.31 -22.72
C ILE A 594 -8.96 -25.16 -23.03
N ALA A 595 -10.24 -25.32 -22.72
CA ALA A 595 -11.26 -24.31 -22.92
C ALA A 595 -10.92 -23.00 -22.18
N GLU A 596 -10.65 -23.11 -20.87
CA GLU A 596 -10.28 -21.98 -20.04
C GLU A 596 -9.01 -21.29 -20.56
N ARG A 597 -7.99 -22.07 -20.95
CA ARG A 597 -6.73 -21.49 -21.46
C ARG A 597 -6.91 -20.80 -22.82
N LEU A 598 -7.76 -21.30 -23.70
CA LEU A 598 -8.08 -20.63 -24.96
C LEU A 598 -8.81 -19.30 -24.74
N CYS A 599 -9.80 -19.25 -23.85
CA CYS A 599 -10.48 -17.99 -23.49
C CYS A 599 -9.49 -16.99 -22.90
N ARG A 600 -8.59 -17.43 -22.00
CA ARG A 600 -7.53 -16.58 -21.42
C ARG A 600 -6.61 -15.94 -22.45
N ILE A 601 -6.15 -16.73 -23.40
CA ILE A 601 -5.27 -16.25 -24.48
C ILE A 601 -6.02 -15.21 -25.32
N ASP A 602 -7.29 -15.46 -25.61
CA ASP A 602 -8.10 -14.57 -26.44
C ASP A 602 -8.43 -13.25 -25.74
N ASP A 603 -8.79 -13.28 -24.46
CA ASP A 603 -9.03 -12.07 -23.66
C ASP A 603 -7.76 -11.22 -23.54
N ALA A 604 -6.62 -11.85 -23.24
CA ALA A 604 -5.34 -11.16 -23.15
C ALA A 604 -4.92 -10.54 -24.50
N ASP A 605 -5.09 -11.28 -25.62
CA ASP A 605 -4.83 -10.74 -26.96
C ASP A 605 -5.77 -9.57 -27.26
N ALA A 606 -7.06 -9.69 -26.97
CA ALA A 606 -8.05 -8.64 -27.22
C ALA A 606 -7.74 -7.33 -26.48
N VAL A 607 -7.37 -7.43 -25.19
CA VAL A 607 -6.99 -6.27 -24.37
C VAL A 607 -5.74 -5.59 -24.93
N LEU A 608 -4.64 -6.34 -25.07
CA LEU A 608 -3.37 -5.81 -25.58
C LEU A 608 -3.52 -5.21 -26.98
N ARG A 609 -4.27 -5.90 -27.84
CA ARG A 609 -4.49 -5.48 -29.23
C ARG A 609 -5.39 -4.26 -29.33
N SER A 610 -6.41 -4.13 -28.48
CA SER A 610 -7.21 -2.90 -28.41
C SER A 610 -6.33 -1.72 -28.04
N SER A 611 -5.55 -1.84 -26.96
CA SER A 611 -4.63 -0.78 -26.52
C SER A 611 -3.59 -0.43 -27.58
N TRP A 612 -3.04 -1.42 -28.27
CA TRP A 612 -2.08 -1.20 -29.35
C TRP A 612 -2.72 -0.49 -30.55
N VAL A 613 -3.95 -0.86 -30.93
CA VAL A 613 -4.71 -0.19 -32.00
C VAL A 613 -5.08 1.24 -31.62
N ASP A 614 -5.52 1.47 -30.39
CA ASP A 614 -5.90 2.80 -29.87
C ASP A 614 -4.69 3.73 -29.80
N GLY A 615 -3.50 3.19 -29.50
CA GLY A 615 -2.20 3.86 -29.60
C GLY A 615 -1.69 4.05 -31.03
N GLY A 616 -2.52 3.81 -32.05
CA GLY A 616 -2.17 3.97 -33.46
C GLY A 616 -1.14 2.96 -33.98
N ARG A 617 -0.99 1.81 -33.30
CA ARG A 617 -0.02 0.74 -33.62
C ARG A 617 1.43 1.22 -33.62
N SER A 618 1.75 2.16 -32.75
CA SER A 618 3.09 2.77 -32.66
C SER A 618 3.89 2.33 -31.43
N ASP A 619 3.24 1.67 -30.48
CA ASP A 619 3.86 1.18 -29.26
C ASP A 619 4.57 -0.16 -29.52
N THR A 620 5.90 -0.12 -29.50
CA THR A 620 6.77 -1.28 -29.75
C THR A 620 6.81 -2.26 -28.59
N GLU A 621 6.48 -1.83 -27.37
CA GLU A 621 6.44 -2.71 -26.20
C GLU A 621 5.16 -3.57 -26.22
N LEU A 622 4.01 -2.95 -26.50
CA LEU A 622 2.76 -3.69 -26.71
C LEU A 622 2.85 -4.64 -27.91
N GLU A 623 3.53 -4.24 -29.00
CA GLU A 623 3.80 -5.11 -30.14
C GLU A 623 4.63 -6.34 -29.75
N ALA A 624 5.70 -6.14 -28.95
CA ALA A 624 6.52 -7.24 -28.45
C ALA A 624 5.74 -8.18 -27.53
N GLN A 625 4.91 -7.65 -26.63
CA GLN A 625 4.05 -8.44 -25.74
C GLN A 625 3.03 -9.28 -26.52
N LEU A 626 2.39 -8.72 -27.56
CA LEU A 626 1.49 -9.45 -28.45
C LEU A 626 2.22 -10.59 -29.19
N SER A 627 3.45 -10.35 -29.64
CA SER A 627 4.27 -11.35 -30.31
C SER A 627 4.66 -12.50 -29.37
N GLU A 628 5.08 -12.18 -28.14
CA GLU A 628 5.46 -13.15 -27.12
C GLU A 628 4.26 -14.00 -26.68
N LEU A 629 3.13 -13.36 -26.35
CA LEU A 629 1.87 -14.03 -26.02
C LEU A 629 1.46 -15.00 -27.15
N GLY A 630 1.51 -14.53 -28.40
CA GLY A 630 1.17 -15.33 -29.57
C GLY A 630 2.09 -16.54 -29.75
N ALA A 631 3.39 -16.38 -29.54
CA ALA A 631 4.36 -17.47 -29.68
C ALA A 631 4.16 -18.56 -28.60
N GLU A 632 3.98 -18.15 -27.34
CA GLU A 632 3.70 -19.08 -26.24
C GLU A 632 2.36 -19.80 -26.42
N ALA A 633 1.33 -19.07 -26.83
CA ALA A 633 0.01 -19.61 -27.08
C ALA A 633 0.03 -20.65 -28.21
N ILE A 634 0.80 -20.42 -29.28
CA ILE A 634 0.95 -21.38 -30.39
C ILE A 634 1.72 -22.61 -29.96
N ALA A 635 2.82 -22.46 -29.23
CA ALA A 635 3.60 -23.61 -28.74
C ALA A 635 2.74 -24.52 -27.84
N TRP A 636 1.87 -23.92 -27.02
CA TRP A 636 0.91 -24.67 -26.23
C TRP A 636 -0.23 -25.27 -27.07
N LEU A 637 -0.81 -24.51 -28.02
CA LEU A 637 -1.87 -25.04 -28.88
C LEU A 637 -1.38 -26.22 -29.72
N GLU A 638 -0.10 -26.26 -30.09
CA GLU A 638 0.52 -27.39 -30.76
C GLU A 638 0.46 -28.67 -29.92
N THR A 639 0.74 -28.59 -28.61
CA THR A 639 0.60 -29.76 -27.74
C THR A 639 -0.86 -30.21 -27.63
N VAL A 640 -1.80 -29.26 -27.55
CA VAL A 640 -3.24 -29.57 -27.53
C VAL A 640 -3.67 -30.27 -28.80
N VAL A 641 -3.25 -29.78 -29.97
CA VAL A 641 -3.63 -30.37 -31.27
C VAL A 641 -2.96 -31.72 -31.48
N ASP A 642 -1.76 -31.94 -30.95
CA ASP A 642 -1.10 -33.25 -30.97
C ASP A 642 -1.82 -34.30 -30.11
N GLU A 643 -2.31 -33.90 -28.94
CA GLU A 643 -2.92 -34.82 -27.98
C GLU A 643 -4.42 -35.03 -28.22
N HIS A 644 -5.15 -33.98 -28.59
CA HIS A 644 -6.61 -33.94 -28.63
C HIS A 644 -7.19 -33.63 -30.01
N GLY A 645 -6.37 -33.21 -30.97
CA GLY A 645 -6.83 -32.67 -32.24
C GLY A 645 -7.31 -31.22 -32.15
N TRP A 646 -7.90 -30.70 -33.23
CA TRP A 646 -8.37 -29.31 -33.27
C TRP A 646 -9.48 -29.06 -32.23
N PRO A 647 -9.36 -28.04 -31.36
CA PRO A 647 -10.34 -27.76 -30.31
C PRO A 647 -11.67 -27.23 -30.90
N THR A 648 -12.58 -28.15 -31.24
CA THR A 648 -13.91 -27.81 -31.75
C THR A 648 -14.83 -27.30 -30.64
N ALA A 649 -15.95 -26.66 -31.02
CA ALA A 649 -16.95 -26.20 -30.06
C ALA A 649 -17.53 -27.33 -29.18
N GLU A 650 -17.55 -28.57 -29.67
CA GLU A 650 -17.96 -29.75 -28.89
C GLU A 650 -16.94 -30.12 -27.81
N MET A 651 -15.65 -29.89 -28.07
CA MET A 651 -14.57 -30.23 -27.14
C MET A 651 -14.40 -29.18 -26.06
N VAL A 652 -14.42 -27.90 -26.43
CA VAL A 652 -14.00 -26.80 -25.54
C VAL A 652 -15.06 -25.71 -25.36
N GLY A 653 -16.26 -25.89 -25.93
CA GLY A 653 -17.27 -24.84 -25.98
C GLY A 653 -17.03 -23.81 -27.09
N THR A 654 -18.11 -23.11 -27.48
CA THR A 654 -18.13 -22.20 -28.63
C THR A 654 -17.15 -21.03 -28.49
N GLU A 655 -17.01 -20.48 -27.29
CA GLU A 655 -16.18 -19.30 -27.04
C GLU A 655 -14.69 -19.62 -27.17
N ALA A 656 -14.23 -20.68 -26.50
CA ALA A 656 -12.85 -21.15 -26.56
C ALA A 656 -12.47 -21.59 -27.98
N ALA A 657 -13.36 -22.30 -28.68
CA ALA A 657 -13.13 -22.70 -30.07
C ALA A 657 -12.97 -21.47 -30.99
N ALA A 658 -13.77 -20.43 -30.77
CA ALA A 658 -13.62 -19.16 -31.50
C ALA A 658 -12.33 -18.42 -31.13
N GLY A 659 -11.89 -18.50 -29.87
CA GLY A 659 -10.58 -17.99 -29.42
C GLY A 659 -9.41 -18.69 -30.10
N ALA A 660 -9.47 -20.03 -30.26
CA ALA A 660 -8.46 -20.79 -31.02
C ALA A 660 -8.35 -20.32 -32.49
N VAL A 661 -9.50 -20.07 -33.13
CA VAL A 661 -9.56 -19.51 -34.49
C VAL A 661 -8.93 -18.11 -34.54
N ARG A 662 -9.27 -17.23 -33.59
CA ARG A 662 -8.70 -15.86 -33.52
C ARG A 662 -7.20 -15.88 -33.31
N LEU A 663 -6.70 -16.74 -32.42
CA LEU A 663 -5.26 -16.94 -32.21
C LEU A 663 -4.55 -17.24 -33.53
N LEU A 664 -5.03 -18.21 -34.33
CA LEU A 664 -4.44 -18.53 -35.64
C LEU A 664 -4.48 -17.38 -36.64
N GLN A 665 -5.42 -16.46 -36.52
CA GLN A 665 -5.51 -15.28 -37.37
C GLN A 665 -4.52 -14.20 -36.99
N HIS A 666 -4.17 -14.09 -35.71
CA HIS A 666 -3.44 -12.96 -35.13
C HIS A 666 -1.92 -13.21 -35.03
N VAL A 667 -1.49 -14.47 -35.02
CA VAL A 667 -0.06 -14.81 -34.98
C VAL A 667 0.60 -14.71 -36.36
N ASP A 668 1.83 -14.19 -36.40
CA ASP A 668 2.60 -14.05 -37.64
C ASP A 668 3.48 -15.29 -37.94
N GLY A 669 3.86 -16.06 -36.92
CA GLY A 669 4.79 -17.19 -37.01
C GLY A 669 4.14 -18.57 -37.25
N ALA A 670 4.95 -19.63 -37.08
CA ALA A 670 4.53 -21.05 -37.08
C ALA A 670 3.70 -21.51 -38.29
N LEU A 671 4.09 -21.10 -39.51
CA LEU A 671 3.33 -21.34 -40.75
C LEU A 671 2.98 -22.81 -41.00
N GLU A 672 3.89 -23.75 -40.69
CA GLU A 672 3.63 -25.18 -40.89
C GLU A 672 2.53 -25.71 -39.96
N PHE A 673 2.59 -25.33 -38.68
CA PHE A 673 1.56 -25.67 -37.70
C PHE A 673 0.21 -25.03 -38.05
N ARG A 674 0.19 -23.75 -38.43
CA ARG A 674 -1.03 -23.04 -38.87
C ARG A 674 -1.68 -23.71 -40.09
N ARG A 675 -0.88 -24.18 -41.07
CA ARG A 675 -1.40 -24.99 -42.21
C ARG A 675 -2.02 -26.30 -41.77
N ARG A 676 -1.42 -26.97 -40.77
CA ARG A 676 -1.98 -28.19 -40.19
C ARG A 676 -3.32 -27.88 -39.55
N CYS A 677 -3.40 -26.89 -38.67
CA CYS A 677 -4.65 -26.49 -38.03
C CYS A 677 -5.72 -26.05 -39.03
N LEU A 678 -5.34 -25.36 -40.12
CA LEU A 678 -6.28 -25.01 -41.19
C LEU A 678 -6.90 -26.26 -41.84
N ARG A 679 -6.12 -27.32 -42.11
CA ARG A 679 -6.67 -28.58 -42.65
C ARG A 679 -7.63 -29.26 -41.68
N GLU A 680 -7.31 -29.24 -40.39
CA GLU A 680 -8.19 -29.79 -39.35
C GLU A 680 -9.47 -28.95 -39.21
N LEU A 681 -9.38 -27.62 -39.29
CA LEU A 681 -10.51 -26.70 -39.28
C LEU A 681 -11.39 -26.87 -40.53
N GLU A 682 -10.80 -27.06 -41.71
CA GLU A 682 -11.50 -27.39 -42.96
C GLU A 682 -12.27 -28.71 -42.84
N ALA A 683 -11.64 -29.75 -42.29
CA ALA A 683 -12.29 -31.03 -42.03
C ALA A 683 -13.44 -30.88 -41.04
N ALA A 684 -13.24 -30.14 -39.94
CA ALA A 684 -14.28 -29.85 -38.97
C ALA A 684 -15.46 -29.07 -39.59
N ALA A 685 -15.19 -28.11 -40.47
CA ALA A 685 -16.23 -27.34 -41.16
C ALA A 685 -17.04 -28.20 -42.14
N LEU A 686 -16.41 -29.13 -42.85
CA LEU A 686 -17.11 -30.09 -43.72
C LEU A 686 -18.07 -30.99 -42.92
N ASP A 687 -17.71 -31.32 -41.67
CA ASP A 687 -18.54 -32.09 -40.75
C ASP A 687 -19.58 -31.23 -40.00
N GLY A 688 -19.64 -29.91 -40.24
CA GLY A 688 -20.53 -28.99 -39.54
C GLY A 688 -20.14 -28.71 -38.07
N ARG A 689 -18.88 -28.99 -37.70
CA ARG A 689 -18.32 -28.78 -36.35
C ARG A 689 -17.49 -27.50 -36.22
N ALA A 690 -17.40 -26.71 -37.29
CA ALA A 690 -16.81 -25.39 -37.33
C ALA A 690 -17.52 -24.53 -38.39
N GLU A 691 -17.42 -23.21 -38.26
CA GLU A 691 -18.07 -22.27 -39.18
C GLU A 691 -17.20 -22.07 -40.43
N LEU A 692 -17.81 -22.17 -41.63
CA LEU A 692 -17.12 -21.91 -42.90
C LEU A 692 -16.45 -20.51 -42.95
N PRO A 693 -17.03 -19.43 -42.39
CA PRO A 693 -16.34 -18.15 -42.27
C PRO A 693 -14.97 -18.21 -41.57
N ASP A 694 -14.81 -19.05 -40.54
CA ASP A 694 -13.55 -19.15 -39.78
C ASP A 694 -12.41 -19.70 -40.65
N VAL A 695 -12.72 -20.69 -41.49
CA VAL A 695 -11.79 -21.22 -42.49
C VAL A 695 -11.32 -20.09 -43.43
N ALA A 696 -12.23 -19.23 -43.90
CA ALA A 696 -11.89 -18.12 -44.78
C ALA A 696 -10.97 -17.09 -44.11
N TYR A 697 -11.25 -16.73 -42.85
CA TYR A 697 -10.43 -15.80 -42.08
C TYR A 697 -9.01 -16.30 -41.81
N VAL A 698 -8.87 -17.58 -41.44
CA VAL A 698 -7.56 -18.21 -41.20
C VAL A 698 -6.80 -18.37 -42.52
N THR A 699 -7.48 -18.77 -43.60
CA THR A 699 -6.87 -18.91 -44.94
C THR A 699 -6.22 -17.60 -45.39
N ASP A 700 -6.97 -16.50 -45.34
CA ASP A 700 -6.45 -15.20 -45.78
C ASP A 700 -5.33 -14.67 -44.88
N SER A 701 -5.41 -14.88 -43.55
CA SER A 701 -4.31 -14.54 -42.64
C SER A 701 -3.03 -15.28 -43.02
N LEU A 702 -3.15 -16.57 -43.33
CA LEU A 702 -2.02 -17.41 -43.71
C LEU A 702 -1.45 -17.01 -45.09
N CYS A 703 -2.30 -16.70 -46.08
CA CYS A 703 -1.87 -16.19 -47.38
C CYS A 703 -0.99 -14.94 -47.25
N LEU A 704 -1.42 -13.98 -46.42
CA LEU A 704 -0.65 -12.75 -46.21
C LEU A 704 0.67 -13.01 -45.48
N ALA A 705 0.68 -13.87 -44.47
CA ALA A 705 1.91 -14.27 -43.78
C ALA A 705 2.91 -14.98 -44.72
N GLU A 706 2.42 -15.65 -45.77
CA GLU A 706 3.21 -16.28 -46.83
C GLU A 706 3.60 -15.32 -47.97
N GLY A 707 3.16 -14.06 -47.93
CA GLY A 707 3.43 -13.07 -48.95
C GLY A 707 2.68 -13.29 -50.27
N VAL A 708 1.58 -14.05 -50.25
CA VAL A 708 0.72 -14.29 -51.41
C VAL A 708 -0.63 -13.57 -51.28
N PRO A 709 -1.28 -13.21 -52.40
CA PRO A 709 -2.60 -12.58 -52.37
C PRO A 709 -3.64 -13.42 -51.63
N GLN A 710 -4.51 -12.76 -50.86
CA GLN A 710 -5.59 -13.42 -50.12
C GLN A 710 -6.73 -13.85 -51.06
N ARG A 711 -7.54 -14.82 -50.63
CA ARG A 711 -8.58 -15.43 -51.46
C ARG A 711 -9.96 -14.86 -51.23
N TYR A 712 -10.30 -14.55 -49.98
CA TYR A 712 -11.66 -14.15 -49.60
C TYR A 712 -11.78 -12.67 -49.24
N GLY A 713 -10.68 -11.92 -49.12
CA GLY A 713 -10.71 -10.48 -48.86
C GLY A 713 -11.07 -10.15 -47.41
N THR A 714 -10.66 -10.97 -46.45
CA THR A 714 -10.96 -10.76 -45.03
C THR A 714 -9.98 -9.82 -44.31
N LYS A 715 -8.80 -9.57 -44.88
CA LYS A 715 -7.74 -8.74 -44.30
C LYS A 715 -7.58 -7.42 -45.06
N PHE A 716 -7.32 -6.34 -44.31
CA PHE A 716 -7.30 -4.97 -44.79
C PHE A 716 -6.00 -4.29 -44.37
N GLU A 717 -5.51 -3.39 -45.21
CA GLU A 717 -4.37 -2.52 -44.96
C GLU A 717 -4.79 -1.05 -45.09
N ARG A 718 -4.04 -0.14 -44.45
CA ARG A 718 -4.16 1.29 -44.72
C ARG A 718 -3.26 1.65 -45.89
N ARG A 719 -3.85 2.14 -46.99
CA ARG A 719 -3.13 2.71 -48.13
C ARG A 719 -3.62 4.14 -48.33
N ASP A 720 -2.70 5.10 -48.29
CA ASP A 720 -3.00 6.53 -48.42
C ASP A 720 -4.07 7.05 -47.45
N GLY A 721 -4.11 6.50 -46.24
CA GLY A 721 -5.09 6.84 -45.19
C GLY A 721 -6.40 6.06 -45.25
N GLU A 722 -6.73 5.45 -46.40
CA GLU A 722 -7.96 4.66 -46.57
C GLU A 722 -7.75 3.19 -46.20
N LEU A 723 -8.75 2.57 -45.56
CA LEU A 723 -8.79 1.12 -45.37
C LEU A 723 -9.21 0.44 -46.67
N VAL A 724 -8.32 -0.37 -47.24
CA VAL A 724 -8.54 -1.14 -48.47
C VAL A 724 -8.24 -2.63 -48.23
N PRO A 725 -8.93 -3.56 -48.91
CA PRO A 725 -8.56 -4.97 -48.84
C PRO A 725 -7.12 -5.19 -49.30
N CYS A 726 -6.36 -6.06 -48.62
CA CYS A 726 -5.05 -6.50 -49.11
C CYS A 726 -5.20 -7.21 -50.48
N PRO A 727 -4.12 -7.35 -51.27
CA PRO A 727 -4.19 -7.91 -52.64
C PRO A 727 -4.96 -9.23 -52.73
N LEU A 728 -5.86 -9.32 -53.71
CA LEU A 728 -6.72 -10.50 -53.97
C LEU A 728 -6.13 -11.38 -55.06
N ALA A 729 -6.22 -12.70 -54.88
CA ALA A 729 -5.81 -13.68 -55.89
C ALA A 729 -6.72 -13.66 -57.13
N ASP A 730 -8.03 -13.49 -56.92
CA ASP A 730 -9.04 -13.38 -57.97
C ASP A 730 -10.09 -12.31 -57.59
N PRO A 731 -9.87 -11.04 -57.96
CA PRO A 731 -10.81 -9.96 -57.67
C PRO A 731 -12.19 -10.15 -58.34
N GLU A 732 -12.26 -10.78 -59.51
CA GLU A 732 -13.53 -10.94 -60.25
C GLU A 732 -14.39 -12.06 -59.67
N GLY A 733 -13.77 -13.11 -59.14
CA GLY A 733 -14.45 -14.24 -58.50
C GLY A 733 -14.65 -14.13 -56.99
N VAL A 734 -14.16 -13.07 -56.33
CA VAL A 734 -14.10 -12.97 -54.86
C VAL A 734 -15.47 -13.11 -54.19
N ASP A 735 -16.53 -12.50 -54.73
CA ASP A 735 -17.87 -12.57 -54.13
C ASP A 735 -18.49 -13.96 -54.24
N ALA A 736 -18.21 -14.69 -55.33
CA ALA A 736 -18.64 -16.08 -55.45
C ALA A 736 -17.92 -16.98 -54.44
N ALA A 737 -16.61 -16.75 -54.23
CA ALA A 737 -15.83 -17.45 -53.22
C ALA A 737 -16.31 -17.13 -51.78
N ARG A 738 -16.62 -15.86 -51.50
CA ARG A 738 -17.16 -15.40 -50.20
C ARG A 738 -18.53 -16.02 -49.92
N ALA A 739 -19.43 -16.02 -50.91
CA ALA A 739 -20.75 -16.62 -50.78
C ALA A 739 -20.67 -18.13 -50.47
N ALA A 740 -19.72 -18.86 -51.07
CA ALA A 740 -19.49 -20.27 -50.79
C ALA A 740 -19.05 -20.54 -49.34
N MET A 741 -18.45 -19.55 -48.68
CA MET A 741 -18.02 -19.59 -47.27
C MET A 741 -19.03 -18.96 -46.31
N GLY A 742 -20.22 -18.57 -46.78
CA GLY A 742 -21.23 -17.91 -45.95
C GLY A 742 -20.90 -16.45 -45.58
N LEU A 743 -19.95 -15.81 -46.29
CA LEU A 743 -19.58 -14.41 -46.08
C LEU A 743 -20.44 -13.47 -46.94
N SER A 744 -20.67 -12.25 -46.46
CA SER A 744 -21.28 -11.16 -47.25
C SER A 744 -20.37 -10.74 -48.41
N SER A 745 -20.89 -10.00 -49.40
CA SER A 745 -20.06 -9.44 -50.48
C SER A 745 -18.86 -8.63 -49.95
N LEU A 746 -17.77 -8.57 -50.71
CA LEU A 746 -16.57 -7.82 -50.33
C LEU A 746 -16.89 -6.33 -50.16
N ASP A 747 -17.76 -5.78 -51.00
CA ASP A 747 -18.21 -4.38 -50.92
C ASP A 747 -18.98 -4.09 -49.63
N GLU A 748 -19.88 -4.98 -49.21
CA GLU A 748 -20.60 -4.84 -47.95
C GLU A 748 -19.66 -4.98 -46.75
N TYR A 749 -18.74 -5.94 -46.80
CA TYR A 749 -17.76 -6.13 -45.74
C TYR A 749 -16.80 -4.94 -45.61
N THR A 750 -16.34 -4.40 -46.74
CA THR A 750 -15.49 -3.20 -46.80
C THR A 750 -16.18 -2.01 -46.15
N ARG A 751 -17.48 -1.80 -46.42
CA ARG A 751 -18.27 -0.75 -45.76
C ARG A 751 -18.31 -0.94 -44.24
N ARG A 752 -18.64 -2.15 -43.77
CA ARG A 752 -18.69 -2.47 -42.33
C ARG A 752 -17.35 -2.24 -41.63
N ILE A 753 -16.25 -2.61 -42.27
CA ILE A 753 -14.90 -2.44 -41.72
C ILE A 753 -14.51 -0.95 -41.66
N ARG A 754 -14.87 -0.16 -42.67
CA ARG A 754 -14.66 1.30 -42.66
C ARG A 754 -15.49 1.97 -41.57
N ASP A 755 -16.77 1.63 -41.44
CA ASP A 755 -17.63 2.19 -40.38
C ASP A 755 -17.08 1.92 -38.96
N ARG A 756 -16.43 0.77 -38.76
CA ARG A 756 -15.86 0.37 -37.46
C ARG A 756 -14.48 0.97 -37.16
N PHE A 757 -13.65 1.20 -38.18
CA PHE A 757 -12.22 1.52 -37.99
C PHE A 757 -11.74 2.80 -38.72
N ASP A 758 -12.64 3.55 -39.36
CA ASP A 758 -12.33 4.86 -39.94
C ASP A 758 -12.57 5.98 -38.89
N PRO A 759 -11.52 6.72 -38.48
CA PRO A 759 -11.64 7.81 -37.49
C PRO A 759 -12.55 8.97 -37.95
N ALA A 760 -12.95 9.03 -39.23
CA ALA A 760 -13.87 10.04 -39.75
C ALA A 760 -15.37 9.76 -39.48
N THR A 761 -15.73 8.60 -38.92
CA THR A 761 -17.14 8.23 -38.68
C THR A 761 -17.55 8.59 -37.24
N PRO A 762 -18.53 9.50 -37.01
CA PRO A 762 -18.96 9.83 -35.66
C PRO A 762 -19.64 8.61 -35.01
N THR A 763 -19.11 8.18 -33.86
CA THR A 763 -19.68 7.14 -33.01
C THR A 763 -21.12 7.51 -32.64
N ARG A 764 -22.10 6.76 -33.18
CA ARG A 764 -23.47 6.80 -32.68
C ARG A 764 -23.48 6.19 -31.28
N GLN A 765 -23.74 7.01 -30.27
CA GLN A 765 -24.05 6.53 -28.93
C GLN A 765 -25.29 5.63 -28.97
N PRO A 766 -25.29 4.47 -28.28
CA PRO A 766 -26.48 3.62 -28.19
C PRO A 766 -27.57 4.33 -27.38
N GLN A 767 -28.83 4.18 -27.82
CA GLN A 767 -30.04 4.64 -27.13
C GLN A 767 -30.46 3.69 -26.02
#